data_AF-A0AAD2DGI8-F1
#
_entry.id   AF-A0AAD2DGI8-F1
#
_cell.length_a   1.000
_cell.length_b   1.000
_cell.length_c   1.000
_cell.angle_alpha   90.00
_cell.angle_beta   90.00
_cell.angle_gamma   90.00
#
_symmetry.space_group_name_H-M   'P 1'
#
loop_
_entity.id
_entity.type
_entity.pdbx_description
1 polymer ?
#
loop_
_entity_poly.entity_id
_entity_poly.type
_entity_poly.pdbx_seq_one_letter_code
_entity_poly.pdbx_strand_id
1 'polypeptide(L)'
;MKIQKKLITFVVMFTMLLSMVPTLNAKAANISDISIISDTDVTEKQAAKWAKSKGATDTFIDLAELYFEYAEDCGGVNPAIAYVQAAKETGYGKFGGVIDESYHNPCGLKTSSGGGDYDASAHQKFNTWDEGVQAHLDHLALYAGAKGYPKSDTYDPRHFATIKGNAKTVNSLSGNWAPSSTYGEEVNKLYRDLLKYSGVSIGDEEIEDDFDDDSDNSSNQSSSTPYPAKPESIPSGLNATEVIQLKKVEETQDTSPNEESTIGWKKENGVWFYYKSDETKATGWLKENNNWYMMKNDGVMLTGWLNDYGKWYYFDEAGPMVKGWKKIDNKWYYFKQSGEMATGTLYDGNNLYYFDGSGAMSEGSGWKEIGGKWYYFGNGGALKTGWLKDKNMWYYLQGDGTMVTEYKIINSKTYAFDNGGKMLTGWISVNNVWYYLNSGGDMATGWINVGGKKYYLYDTGAMSKGWINLNGSWYYMSNSGAMTTGWVESNGDEYYLDTTTGKLVTNTTIDGFKLGSDGKKVKSSSNDGKTDATPGTGSDSSSNNSSSNNNNSNSGNTNNNNSTIIHDKPTAGKKVIVVDAGHNYGGDDGAYATHNGINYSERDLNMQTALKLQSELQSRGYTVIMTREESDRSTTAELQSLINRVNIANNINADLFVSIHHNTAGATAKGVEVYYSSSAQDDTFGGGYSAERLAKSKDLAAAVSSNIASAVGTANRGAKDSAFKVVRNTEMPAILIEVGFISNPEEAARCADPNSQTKVAKAIADAISARY
;
A
#
# COMPACT_ATOMS: atom_id res chain seq x y z
N MET A 1 4.18 65.04 -16.38
CA MET A 1 3.38 65.74 -15.33
C MET A 1 1.92 65.28 -15.42
N LYS A 2 1.04 65.68 -14.49
CA LYS A 2 -0.40 65.38 -14.37
C LYS A 2 -1.22 65.32 -15.68
N ILE A 3 -2.45 64.76 -15.57
CA ILE A 3 -3.60 64.75 -16.50
C ILE A 3 -3.47 63.63 -17.56
N GLN A 4 -4.31 62.59 -17.65
CA GLN A 4 -5.78 62.37 -17.59
C GLN A 4 -6.39 62.20 -19.01
N LYS A 5 -7.26 61.18 -19.15
CA LYS A 5 -8.41 61.12 -20.11
C LYS A 5 -8.05 60.98 -21.61
N LYS A 6 -8.90 60.44 -22.51
CA LYS A 6 -10.14 59.61 -22.44
C LYS A 6 -10.39 58.97 -23.84
N LEU A 7 -10.84 57.72 -23.96
CA LEU A 7 -12.24 57.23 -24.08
C LEU A 7 -12.97 57.48 -25.42
N ILE A 8 -13.46 56.38 -26.01
CA ILE A 8 -14.69 56.26 -26.84
C ILE A 8 -15.43 55.03 -26.25
N THR A 9 -16.47 55.20 -25.42
CA THR A 9 -17.93 55.19 -25.75
C THR A 9 -18.49 53.74 -25.78
N PHE A 10 -19.32 53.20 -24.85
CA PHE A 10 -20.51 53.65 -24.06
C PHE A 10 -21.83 53.54 -24.90
N VAL A 11 -22.94 52.84 -24.52
CA VAL A 11 -23.29 52.00 -23.34
C VAL A 11 -24.63 51.21 -23.55
N VAL A 12 -25.16 50.54 -22.50
CA VAL A 12 -26.50 49.88 -22.29
C VAL A 12 -26.54 48.33 -22.43
N MET A 13 -27.37 47.68 -21.59
CA MET A 13 -27.52 46.23 -21.28
C MET A 13 -26.34 45.67 -20.46
N PHE A 14 -26.43 45.20 -19.20
CA PHE A 14 -27.48 44.58 -18.37
C PHE A 14 -27.64 43.06 -18.59
N THR A 15 -27.55 42.29 -17.49
CA THR A 15 -27.43 40.81 -17.38
C THR A 15 -26.10 40.17 -17.82
N MET A 16 -25.66 39.16 -17.05
CA MET A 16 -24.50 38.25 -17.21
C MET A 16 -23.10 38.91 -17.38
N LEU A 17 -22.03 38.51 -16.69
CA LEU A 17 -21.77 37.26 -15.96
C LEU A 17 -20.94 37.53 -14.69
N LEU A 18 -21.20 36.80 -13.60
CA LEU A 18 -20.39 36.84 -12.37
C LEU A 18 -19.92 35.41 -12.04
N SER A 19 -18.76 34.99 -12.57
CA SER A 19 -18.07 33.74 -12.19
C SER A 19 -16.74 33.58 -12.92
N MET A 20 -15.70 33.16 -12.21
CA MET A 20 -14.52 32.35 -12.63
C MET A 20 -13.37 32.57 -11.62
N VAL A 21 -13.63 32.28 -10.35
CA VAL A 21 -12.58 31.84 -9.42
C VAL A 21 -12.35 30.37 -9.73
N PRO A 22 -11.11 29.85 -9.78
CA PRO A 22 -10.90 28.41 -9.87
C PRO A 22 -11.41 27.75 -8.58
N THR A 23 -12.60 27.15 -8.67
CA THR A 23 -13.10 26.26 -7.62
C THR A 23 -12.18 25.05 -7.54
N LEU A 24 -11.94 24.56 -6.32
CA LEU A 24 -11.64 23.15 -6.14
C LEU A 24 -12.90 22.38 -6.50
N ASN A 25 -13.05 22.05 -7.78
CA ASN A 25 -13.93 20.97 -8.20
C ASN A 25 -13.30 19.65 -7.73
N ALA A 26 -13.47 19.36 -6.44
CA ALA A 26 -13.93 18.02 -6.11
C ALA A 26 -15.17 17.80 -7.02
N LYS A 27 -15.05 16.91 -8.01
CA LYS A 27 -16.25 16.37 -8.62
C LYS A 27 -16.97 15.65 -7.48
N ALA A 28 -18.10 16.19 -7.05
CA ALA A 28 -19.16 15.32 -6.58
C ALA A 28 -19.41 14.35 -7.74
N ALA A 29 -18.96 13.11 -7.60
CA ALA A 29 -19.34 12.08 -8.54
C ALA A 29 -20.87 12.02 -8.49
N ASN A 30 -21.54 12.18 -9.63
CA ASN A 30 -22.98 12.03 -9.67
C ASN A 30 -23.28 10.52 -9.66
N ILE A 31 -23.27 9.94 -8.45
CA ILE A 31 -23.37 8.49 -8.21
C ILE A 31 -24.81 7.97 -8.43
N SER A 32 -25.64 8.69 -9.19
CA SER A 32 -26.95 8.21 -9.62
C SER A 32 -26.79 7.08 -10.64
N ASP A 33 -25.81 7.18 -11.55
CA ASP A 33 -25.45 6.13 -12.49
C ASP A 33 -23.94 6.14 -12.82
N ILE A 34 -23.25 5.03 -12.57
CA ILE A 34 -21.78 4.91 -12.67
C ILE A 34 -21.41 4.07 -13.89
N SER A 35 -20.34 4.41 -14.60
CA SER A 35 -19.76 3.55 -15.65
C SER A 35 -19.21 2.25 -15.05
N ILE A 36 -19.57 1.10 -15.62
CA ILE A 36 -19.08 -0.22 -15.18
C ILE A 36 -17.57 -0.34 -15.39
N ILE A 37 -17.05 0.27 -16.46
CA ILE A 37 -15.62 0.51 -16.66
C ILE A 37 -15.29 1.84 -15.97
N SER A 38 -14.67 1.80 -14.79
CA SER A 38 -14.25 2.97 -14.03
C SER A 38 -13.21 2.62 -12.96
N ASP A 39 -12.38 3.60 -12.59
CA ASP A 39 -11.49 3.52 -11.43
C ASP A 39 -12.29 3.40 -10.12
N THR A 40 -11.65 2.92 -9.05
CA THR A 40 -12.28 2.77 -7.73
C THR A 40 -11.49 3.43 -6.60
N ASP A 41 -12.21 4.10 -5.70
CA ASP A 41 -11.68 4.69 -4.46
C ASP A 41 -11.68 3.68 -3.28
N VAL A 42 -12.09 2.44 -3.54
CA VAL A 42 -12.22 1.36 -2.54
C VAL A 42 -11.07 0.37 -2.73
N THR A 43 -10.42 -0.06 -1.65
CA THR A 43 -9.45 -1.17 -1.68
C THR A 43 -10.12 -2.52 -1.43
N GLU A 44 -9.49 -3.60 -1.93
CA GLU A 44 -9.77 -5.01 -1.58
C GLU A 44 -10.04 -5.19 -0.08
N LYS A 45 -9.14 -4.72 0.78
CA LYS A 45 -9.29 -4.80 2.25
C LYS A 45 -10.43 -3.97 2.84
N GLN A 46 -10.96 -2.98 2.13
CA GLN A 46 -12.19 -2.27 2.51
C GLN A 46 -13.44 -3.02 2.05
N ALA A 47 -13.43 -3.58 0.83
CA ALA A 47 -14.51 -4.40 0.28
C ALA A 47 -14.75 -5.68 1.13
N ALA A 48 -13.69 -6.42 1.46
CA ALA A 48 -13.76 -7.59 2.32
C ALA A 48 -14.37 -7.26 3.71
N LYS A 49 -13.93 -6.16 4.33
CA LYS A 49 -14.46 -5.68 5.63
C LYS A 49 -15.91 -5.24 5.55
N TRP A 50 -16.30 -4.57 4.47
CA TRP A 50 -17.68 -4.19 4.20
C TRP A 50 -18.58 -5.42 4.10
N ALA A 51 -18.23 -6.42 3.29
CA ALA A 51 -19.01 -7.65 3.18
C ALA A 51 -19.13 -8.38 4.53
N LYS A 52 -18.03 -8.43 5.30
CA LYS A 52 -18.03 -8.95 6.67
C LYS A 52 -18.98 -8.17 7.60
N SER A 53 -19.08 -6.85 7.44
CA SER A 53 -20.03 -6.01 8.21
C SER A 53 -21.50 -6.28 7.87
N LYS A 54 -21.79 -6.76 6.65
CA LYS A 54 -23.12 -7.24 6.22
C LYS A 54 -23.37 -8.72 6.56
N GLY A 55 -22.44 -9.35 7.28
CA GLY A 55 -22.51 -10.75 7.67
C GLY A 55 -22.43 -11.71 6.48
N ALA A 56 -21.53 -11.45 5.53
CA ALA A 56 -21.18 -12.39 4.46
C ALA A 56 -20.60 -13.71 4.99
N THR A 57 -20.60 -14.76 4.17
CA THR A 57 -19.79 -15.97 4.43
C THR A 57 -18.31 -15.65 4.27
N ASP A 58 -17.43 -16.39 4.97
CA ASP A 58 -15.97 -16.16 4.86
C ASP A 58 -15.50 -16.38 3.40
N THR A 59 -16.00 -17.40 2.70
CA THR A 59 -15.76 -17.60 1.25
C THR A 59 -16.04 -16.35 0.41
N PHE A 60 -17.17 -15.66 0.67
CA PHE A 60 -17.55 -14.45 -0.08
C PHE A 60 -16.69 -13.24 0.31
N ILE A 61 -16.19 -13.18 1.55
CA ILE A 61 -15.24 -12.16 1.99
C ILE A 61 -13.92 -12.33 1.23
N ASP A 62 -13.46 -13.57 1.08
CA ASP A 62 -12.20 -13.90 0.40
C ASP A 62 -12.26 -13.65 -1.13
N LEU A 63 -13.45 -13.70 -1.77
CA LEU A 63 -13.61 -13.30 -3.18
C LEU A 63 -13.18 -11.86 -3.47
N ALA A 64 -13.08 -10.98 -2.47
CA ALA A 64 -12.61 -9.61 -2.66
C ALA A 64 -11.18 -9.56 -3.23
N GLU A 65 -10.32 -10.54 -2.94
CA GLU A 65 -8.98 -10.64 -3.51
C GLU A 65 -9.05 -10.85 -5.03
N LEU A 66 -9.77 -11.90 -5.47
CA LEU A 66 -9.94 -12.25 -6.88
C LEU A 66 -10.60 -11.15 -7.73
N TYR A 67 -11.58 -10.42 -7.16
CA TYR A 67 -12.22 -9.30 -7.87
C TYR A 67 -11.24 -8.16 -8.15
N PHE A 68 -10.35 -7.87 -7.20
CA PHE A 68 -9.36 -6.80 -7.32
C PHE A 68 -8.12 -7.22 -8.11
N GLU A 69 -7.77 -8.50 -8.10
CA GLU A 69 -6.70 -9.08 -8.94
C GLU A 69 -7.06 -9.03 -10.43
N TYR A 70 -8.23 -9.55 -10.83
CA TYR A 70 -8.54 -9.77 -12.25
C TYR A 70 -9.23 -8.60 -12.96
N ALA A 71 -9.60 -7.52 -12.25
CA ALA A 71 -10.37 -6.42 -12.83
C ALA A 71 -9.67 -5.66 -13.98
N GLU A 72 -8.34 -5.48 -13.91
CA GLU A 72 -7.58 -4.79 -14.97
C GLU A 72 -7.50 -5.63 -16.25
N ASP A 73 -7.12 -6.92 -16.12
CA ASP A 73 -7.08 -7.88 -17.23
C ASP A 73 -8.46 -8.19 -17.83
N CYS A 74 -9.52 -8.20 -17.00
CA CYS A 74 -10.91 -8.30 -17.43
C CYS A 74 -11.48 -6.95 -17.93
N GLY A 75 -10.69 -6.18 -18.68
CA GLY A 75 -11.13 -5.02 -19.45
C GLY A 75 -11.34 -3.73 -18.66
N GLY A 76 -10.88 -3.64 -17.41
CA GLY A 76 -10.98 -2.46 -16.56
C GLY A 76 -12.35 -2.26 -15.90
N VAL A 77 -13.06 -3.35 -15.59
CA VAL A 77 -14.31 -3.30 -14.80
C VAL A 77 -13.99 -2.84 -13.38
N ASN A 78 -14.78 -1.93 -12.82
CA ASN A 78 -14.61 -1.48 -11.44
C ASN A 78 -14.81 -2.67 -10.47
N PRO A 79 -13.77 -3.11 -9.74
CA PRO A 79 -13.82 -4.36 -8.96
C PRO A 79 -14.83 -4.27 -7.82
N ALA A 80 -14.95 -3.08 -7.21
CA ALA A 80 -15.90 -2.86 -6.14
C ALA A 80 -17.37 -2.83 -6.63
N ILE A 81 -17.64 -2.39 -7.88
CA ILE A 81 -18.98 -2.52 -8.48
C ILE A 81 -19.32 -4.00 -8.72
N ALA A 82 -18.42 -4.75 -9.34
CA ALA A 82 -18.62 -6.19 -9.58
C ALA A 82 -18.77 -6.99 -8.26
N TYR A 83 -18.04 -6.62 -7.21
CA TYR A 83 -18.13 -7.24 -5.90
C TYR A 83 -19.47 -6.96 -5.18
N VAL A 84 -19.98 -5.71 -5.20
CA VAL A 84 -21.31 -5.45 -4.61
C VAL A 84 -22.45 -6.06 -5.44
N GLN A 85 -22.27 -6.20 -6.75
CA GLN A 85 -23.19 -6.95 -7.59
C GLN A 85 -23.20 -8.44 -7.21
N ALA A 86 -22.03 -9.06 -7.03
CA ALA A 86 -21.93 -10.43 -6.53
C ALA A 86 -22.56 -10.59 -5.13
N ALA A 87 -22.47 -9.56 -4.27
CA ALA A 87 -23.12 -9.56 -2.96
C ALA A 87 -24.66 -9.55 -3.07
N LYS A 88 -25.22 -8.83 -4.06
CA LYS A 88 -26.65 -8.84 -4.37
C LYS A 88 -27.10 -10.21 -4.89
N GLU A 89 -26.41 -10.77 -5.87
CA GLU A 89 -26.81 -12.02 -6.53
C GLU A 89 -26.70 -13.25 -5.59
N THR A 90 -25.64 -13.32 -4.78
CA THR A 90 -25.41 -14.44 -3.85
C THR A 90 -26.03 -14.24 -2.47
N GLY A 91 -26.61 -13.07 -2.17
CA GLY A 91 -27.03 -12.70 -0.82
C GLY A 91 -25.87 -12.67 0.18
N TYR A 92 -24.72 -12.14 -0.24
CA TYR A 92 -23.43 -12.17 0.48
C TYR A 92 -22.90 -13.59 0.72
N GLY A 93 -22.88 -14.43 -0.32
CA GLY A 93 -22.39 -15.81 -0.28
C GLY A 93 -23.30 -16.82 0.42
N LYS A 94 -24.56 -16.47 0.68
CA LYS A 94 -25.51 -17.33 1.41
C LYS A 94 -26.39 -18.19 0.52
N PHE A 95 -26.56 -17.77 -0.74
CA PHE A 95 -27.32 -18.42 -1.81
C PHE A 95 -28.80 -18.67 -1.47
N GLY A 96 -29.66 -17.75 -1.92
CA GLY A 96 -31.12 -17.82 -1.71
C GLY A 96 -31.92 -18.46 -2.86
N GLY A 97 -31.24 -19.03 -3.88
CA GLY A 97 -31.83 -19.48 -5.14
C GLY A 97 -31.68 -20.97 -5.41
N VAL A 98 -31.59 -21.35 -6.69
CA VAL A 98 -31.44 -22.75 -7.13
C VAL A 98 -29.99 -23.20 -7.39
N ILE A 99 -29.03 -22.30 -7.17
CA ILE A 99 -27.59 -22.58 -7.16
C ILE A 99 -27.04 -22.34 -5.76
N ASP A 100 -25.93 -23.00 -5.43
CA ASP A 100 -25.24 -22.90 -4.15
C ASP A 100 -23.75 -22.55 -4.33
N GLU A 101 -23.02 -22.42 -3.21
CA GLU A 101 -21.58 -22.13 -3.16
C GLU A 101 -20.74 -23.07 -4.04
N SER A 102 -21.16 -24.33 -4.22
CA SER A 102 -20.44 -25.31 -5.02
C SER A 102 -20.51 -25.05 -6.54
N TYR A 103 -21.33 -24.10 -6.99
CA TYR A 103 -21.33 -23.66 -8.39
C TYR A 103 -20.15 -22.74 -8.73
N HIS A 104 -19.49 -22.18 -7.71
CA HIS A 104 -18.47 -21.12 -7.84
C HIS A 104 -18.92 -19.97 -8.75
N ASN A 105 -20.23 -19.69 -8.79
CA ASN A 105 -20.86 -18.73 -9.70
C ASN A 105 -21.33 -17.51 -8.89
N PRO A 106 -20.58 -16.40 -8.91
CA PRO A 106 -20.83 -15.26 -8.03
C PRO A 106 -21.96 -14.35 -8.51
N CYS A 107 -22.55 -14.60 -9.68
CA CYS A 107 -23.44 -13.64 -10.35
C CYS A 107 -24.64 -14.26 -11.09
N GLY A 108 -24.95 -15.54 -10.83
CA GLY A 108 -26.09 -16.23 -11.45
C GLY A 108 -25.92 -16.50 -12.96
N LEU A 109 -24.69 -16.47 -13.49
CA LEU A 109 -24.46 -16.56 -14.92
C LEU A 109 -24.96 -17.89 -15.49
N LYS A 110 -25.77 -17.83 -16.56
CA LYS A 110 -26.36 -19.02 -17.19
C LYS A 110 -25.41 -19.69 -18.18
N THR A 111 -25.69 -20.94 -18.54
CA THR A 111 -24.96 -21.62 -19.62
C THR A 111 -25.21 -20.93 -20.97
N SER A 112 -24.47 -21.33 -22.01
CA SER A 112 -24.61 -20.80 -23.37
C SER A 112 -26.03 -20.97 -23.95
N SER A 113 -26.69 -22.10 -23.65
CA SER A 113 -28.08 -22.37 -24.04
C SER A 113 -29.11 -21.56 -23.24
N GLY A 114 -28.75 -21.08 -22.04
CA GLY A 114 -29.68 -20.43 -21.11
C GLY A 114 -30.72 -21.39 -20.52
N GLY A 115 -31.80 -20.82 -19.99
CA GLY A 115 -32.90 -21.56 -19.38
C GLY A 115 -33.63 -20.75 -18.31
N GLY A 116 -34.51 -21.39 -17.54
CA GLY A 116 -35.31 -20.74 -16.50
C GLY A 116 -34.53 -20.41 -15.23
N ASP A 117 -34.96 -19.37 -14.49
CA ASP A 117 -34.29 -18.91 -13.27
C ASP A 117 -34.38 -19.94 -12.11
N TYR A 118 -35.34 -20.86 -12.19
CA TYR A 118 -35.55 -21.94 -11.22
C TYR A 118 -34.97 -23.29 -11.67
N ASP A 119 -34.13 -23.32 -12.72
CA ASP A 119 -33.48 -24.52 -13.23
C ASP A 119 -31.98 -24.50 -12.90
N ALA A 120 -31.55 -25.34 -11.95
CA ALA A 120 -30.16 -25.46 -11.54
C ALA A 120 -29.22 -25.96 -12.67
N SER A 121 -29.75 -26.55 -13.74
CA SER A 121 -28.98 -26.98 -14.92
C SER A 121 -28.85 -25.89 -16.00
N ALA A 122 -29.69 -24.83 -15.93
CA ALA A 122 -29.56 -23.65 -16.78
C ALA A 122 -28.42 -22.72 -16.36
N HIS A 123 -27.89 -22.90 -15.14
CA HIS A 123 -26.86 -22.05 -14.54
C HIS A 123 -25.46 -22.65 -14.74
N GLN A 124 -24.47 -21.80 -15.03
CA GLN A 124 -23.09 -22.25 -15.22
C GLN A 124 -22.49 -22.66 -13.87
N LYS A 125 -21.82 -23.82 -13.85
CA LYS A 125 -20.98 -24.27 -12.74
C LYS A 125 -19.52 -24.17 -13.19
N PHE A 126 -18.69 -23.52 -12.38
CA PHE A 126 -17.26 -23.34 -12.62
C PHE A 126 -16.44 -24.30 -11.77
N ASN A 127 -15.21 -24.62 -12.19
CA ASN A 127 -14.33 -25.53 -11.48
C ASN A 127 -13.77 -24.88 -10.21
N THR A 128 -13.51 -23.57 -10.25
CA THR A 128 -12.99 -22.78 -9.13
C THR A 128 -13.64 -21.39 -9.08
N TRP A 129 -13.37 -20.64 -8.00
CA TRP A 129 -13.82 -19.26 -7.87
C TRP A 129 -13.12 -18.29 -8.83
N ASP A 130 -11.88 -18.57 -9.21
CA ASP A 130 -11.09 -17.80 -10.17
C ASP A 130 -11.82 -17.73 -11.54
N GLU A 131 -12.22 -18.90 -12.06
CA GLU A 131 -13.00 -19.01 -13.31
C GLU A 131 -14.32 -18.22 -13.22
N GLY A 132 -15.05 -18.34 -12.11
CA GLY A 132 -16.35 -17.71 -11.92
C GLY A 132 -16.29 -16.19 -11.72
N VAL A 133 -15.24 -15.69 -11.05
CA VAL A 133 -14.99 -14.25 -10.88
C VAL A 133 -14.55 -13.63 -12.20
N GLN A 134 -13.63 -14.28 -12.94
CA GLN A 134 -13.23 -13.84 -14.27
C GLN A 134 -14.42 -13.87 -15.26
N ALA A 135 -15.27 -14.91 -15.22
CA ALA A 135 -16.49 -14.96 -16.04
C ALA A 135 -17.47 -13.81 -15.71
N HIS A 136 -17.63 -13.44 -14.44
CA HIS A 136 -18.47 -12.29 -14.06
C HIS A 136 -17.90 -10.97 -14.60
N LEU A 137 -16.60 -10.73 -14.37
CA LEU A 137 -15.92 -9.53 -14.86
C LEU A 137 -15.95 -9.46 -16.40
N ASP A 138 -15.72 -10.57 -17.10
CA ASP A 138 -15.79 -10.65 -18.55
C ASP A 138 -17.19 -10.39 -19.12
N HIS A 139 -18.25 -10.87 -18.44
CA HIS A 139 -19.62 -10.58 -18.85
C HIS A 139 -19.95 -9.08 -18.67
N LEU A 140 -19.51 -8.48 -17.55
CA LEU A 140 -19.63 -7.04 -17.31
C LEU A 140 -18.83 -6.19 -18.31
N ALA A 141 -17.60 -6.58 -18.62
CA ALA A 141 -16.76 -5.93 -19.61
C ALA A 141 -17.39 -5.97 -21.01
N LEU A 142 -17.98 -7.11 -21.39
CA LEU A 142 -18.73 -7.26 -22.63
C LEU A 142 -19.99 -6.38 -22.63
N TYR A 143 -20.81 -6.45 -21.58
CA TYR A 143 -22.01 -5.60 -21.39
C TYR A 143 -21.68 -4.11 -21.50
N ALA A 144 -20.58 -3.67 -20.90
CA ALA A 144 -20.11 -2.29 -20.95
C ALA A 144 -19.46 -1.88 -22.29
N GLY A 145 -19.13 -2.86 -23.12
CA GLY A 145 -18.57 -2.64 -24.45
C GLY A 145 -17.07 -2.37 -24.45
N ALA A 146 -16.34 -2.92 -23.47
CA ALA A 146 -14.91 -2.70 -23.23
C ALA A 146 -14.03 -2.90 -24.48
N LYS A 147 -12.84 -2.30 -24.43
CA LYS A 147 -11.82 -2.42 -25.48
C LYS A 147 -11.25 -3.84 -25.46
N GLY A 148 -11.16 -4.48 -26.62
CA GLY A 148 -10.75 -5.89 -26.74
C GLY A 148 -11.90 -6.91 -26.69
N TYR A 149 -13.09 -6.53 -26.23
CA TYR A 149 -14.23 -7.43 -26.08
C TYR A 149 -15.11 -7.51 -27.36
N PRO A 150 -15.81 -8.62 -27.64
CA PRO A 150 -15.65 -9.93 -27.00
C PRO A 150 -14.25 -10.50 -27.28
N LYS A 151 -13.62 -11.08 -26.25
CA LYS A 151 -12.33 -11.78 -26.40
C LYS A 151 -12.56 -13.27 -26.69
N SER A 152 -11.56 -13.92 -27.28
CA SER A 152 -11.64 -15.35 -27.66
C SER A 152 -11.31 -16.31 -26.52
N ASP A 153 -10.73 -15.80 -25.44
CA ASP A 153 -10.24 -16.56 -24.28
C ASP A 153 -10.92 -16.02 -23.03
N THR A 154 -11.92 -16.75 -22.53
CA THR A 154 -12.81 -16.35 -21.42
C THR A 154 -13.54 -17.56 -20.86
N TYR A 155 -13.88 -17.49 -19.58
CA TYR A 155 -14.76 -18.45 -18.92
C TYR A 155 -16.25 -18.13 -19.08
N ASP A 156 -16.62 -16.95 -19.60
CA ASP A 156 -18.02 -16.55 -19.84
C ASP A 156 -18.68 -17.42 -20.95
N PRO A 157 -19.63 -18.33 -20.63
CA PRO A 157 -20.29 -19.16 -21.62
C PRO A 157 -21.34 -18.39 -22.46
N ARG A 158 -21.57 -17.11 -22.16
CA ARG A 158 -22.55 -16.22 -22.81
C ARG A 158 -21.89 -15.04 -23.50
N HIS A 159 -20.61 -15.15 -23.86
CA HIS A 159 -19.76 -14.08 -24.41
C HIS A 159 -20.10 -13.65 -25.87
N PHE A 160 -21.38 -13.41 -26.14
CA PHE A 160 -21.90 -13.19 -27.50
C PHE A 160 -21.65 -11.75 -27.96
N ALA A 161 -21.14 -11.58 -29.19
CA ALA A 161 -20.92 -10.24 -29.77
C ALA A 161 -22.19 -9.36 -29.83
N THR A 162 -23.38 -9.96 -29.77
CA THR A 162 -24.70 -9.31 -29.81
C THR A 162 -25.10 -8.60 -28.51
N ILE A 163 -24.44 -8.86 -27.38
CA ILE A 163 -24.67 -8.14 -26.11
C ILE A 163 -23.65 -7.03 -25.85
N LYS A 164 -22.69 -6.83 -26.77
CA LYS A 164 -21.59 -5.88 -26.56
C LYS A 164 -22.10 -4.44 -26.43
N GLY A 165 -21.90 -3.83 -25.26
CA GLY A 165 -22.20 -2.41 -25.04
C GLY A 165 -23.67 -2.11 -24.73
N ASN A 166 -24.49 -3.13 -24.43
CA ASN A 166 -25.91 -2.98 -24.09
C ASN A 166 -26.14 -2.30 -22.74
N ALA A 167 -25.20 -2.41 -21.79
CA ALA A 167 -25.27 -1.77 -20.48
C ALA A 167 -23.91 -1.19 -20.10
N LYS A 168 -23.72 0.12 -20.32
CA LYS A 168 -22.44 0.82 -20.07
C LYS A 168 -22.28 1.30 -18.64
N THR A 169 -23.38 1.30 -17.91
CA THR A 169 -23.52 1.91 -16.59
C THR A 169 -24.32 0.99 -15.67
N VAL A 170 -24.19 1.16 -14.36
CA VAL A 170 -24.81 0.27 -13.38
C VAL A 170 -26.34 0.26 -13.48
N ASN A 171 -27.01 1.41 -13.66
CA ASN A 171 -28.46 1.44 -13.87
C ASN A 171 -28.88 0.79 -15.19
N SER A 172 -28.04 0.84 -16.23
CA SER A 172 -28.35 0.15 -17.49
C SER A 172 -28.24 -1.38 -17.40
N LEU A 173 -27.80 -1.95 -16.27
CA LEU A 173 -27.99 -3.38 -15.96
C LEU A 173 -29.47 -3.74 -15.71
N SER A 174 -30.31 -2.78 -15.29
CA SER A 174 -31.76 -2.99 -15.19
C SER A 174 -32.35 -3.37 -16.55
N GLY A 175 -33.13 -4.46 -16.60
CA GLY A 175 -33.71 -5.03 -17.82
C GLY A 175 -32.72 -5.73 -18.76
N ASN A 176 -31.42 -5.45 -18.70
CA ASN A 176 -30.39 -6.08 -19.54
C ASN A 176 -29.69 -7.27 -18.85
N TRP A 177 -29.36 -7.15 -17.57
CA TRP A 177 -28.72 -8.19 -16.77
C TRP A 177 -29.79 -9.06 -16.09
N ALA A 178 -30.64 -8.41 -15.30
CA ALA A 178 -31.82 -9.02 -14.68
C ALA A 178 -33.11 -8.36 -15.21
N PRO A 179 -34.25 -9.08 -15.26
CA PRO A 179 -35.51 -8.51 -15.73
C PRO A 179 -36.11 -7.37 -14.86
N SER A 180 -35.58 -7.13 -13.65
CA SER A 180 -36.05 -6.04 -12.80
C SER A 180 -35.61 -4.67 -13.32
N SER A 181 -36.53 -3.70 -13.27
CA SER A 181 -36.28 -2.29 -13.60
C SER A 181 -35.42 -1.56 -12.55
N THR A 182 -35.40 -2.02 -11.30
CA THR A 182 -34.65 -1.41 -10.18
C THR A 182 -33.28 -2.05 -9.95
N TYR A 183 -32.94 -3.12 -10.67
CA TYR A 183 -31.77 -3.95 -10.39
C TYR A 183 -30.46 -3.14 -10.26
N GLY A 184 -30.20 -2.24 -11.20
CA GLY A 184 -28.99 -1.41 -11.19
C GLY A 184 -28.99 -0.34 -10.09
N GLU A 185 -30.16 0.22 -9.77
CA GLU A 185 -30.32 1.18 -8.67
C GLU A 185 -30.01 0.52 -7.33
N GLU A 186 -30.40 -0.75 -7.15
CA GLU A 186 -30.06 -1.56 -5.98
C GLU A 186 -28.56 -1.87 -5.90
N VAL A 187 -27.89 -2.18 -7.03
CA VAL A 187 -26.43 -2.34 -7.08
C VAL A 187 -25.72 -1.01 -6.72
N ASN A 188 -26.21 0.12 -7.23
CA ASN A 188 -25.71 1.45 -6.87
C ASN A 188 -25.94 1.80 -5.39
N LYS A 189 -27.07 1.39 -4.78
CA LYS A 189 -27.34 1.56 -3.33
C LYS A 189 -26.33 0.78 -2.50
N LEU A 190 -25.93 -0.43 -2.92
CA LEU A 190 -24.86 -1.20 -2.29
C LEU A 190 -23.46 -0.61 -2.52
N TYR A 191 -23.15 -0.11 -3.72
CA TYR A 191 -21.86 0.54 -4.01
C TYR A 191 -21.66 1.82 -3.19
N ARG A 192 -22.71 2.65 -3.07
CA ARG A 192 -22.72 3.84 -2.20
C ARG A 192 -22.52 3.49 -0.73
N ASP A 193 -23.12 2.41 -0.25
CA ASP A 193 -22.94 1.92 1.12
C ASP A 193 -21.50 1.37 1.35
N LEU A 194 -20.90 0.70 0.36
CA LEU A 194 -19.49 0.29 0.37
C LEU A 194 -18.53 1.49 0.37
N LEU A 195 -18.74 2.49 -0.49
CA LEU A 195 -17.98 3.74 -0.50
C LEU A 195 -18.05 4.46 0.85
N LYS A 196 -19.26 4.56 1.43
CA LYS A 196 -19.50 5.17 2.74
C LYS A 196 -18.79 4.42 3.88
N TYR A 197 -18.86 3.08 3.87
CA TYR A 197 -18.12 2.22 4.79
C TYR A 197 -16.59 2.39 4.65
N SER A 198 -16.13 2.59 3.42
CA SER A 198 -14.71 2.79 3.08
C SER A 198 -14.18 4.17 3.50
N GLY A 199 -15.06 5.11 3.87
CA GLY A 199 -14.69 6.49 4.23
C GLY A 199 -14.57 7.44 3.04
N VAL A 200 -15.05 7.06 1.85
CA VAL A 200 -15.04 7.92 0.65
C VAL A 200 -16.13 8.98 0.79
N SER A 201 -15.76 10.24 0.52
CA SER A 201 -16.66 11.40 0.67
C SER A 201 -17.67 11.48 -0.49
N ILE A 202 -18.81 10.81 -0.34
CA ILE A 202 -19.97 10.97 -1.21
C ILE A 202 -20.57 12.37 -1.01
N GLY A 203 -21.03 13.01 -2.09
CA GLY A 203 -21.81 14.25 -2.00
C GLY A 203 -23.26 13.96 -1.60
N ASP A 204 -23.79 14.73 -0.66
CA ASP A 204 -25.16 14.58 -0.17
C ASP A 204 -26.17 15.02 -1.25
N GLU A 205 -26.75 14.06 -1.96
CA GLU A 205 -28.06 14.17 -2.60
C GLU A 205 -29.03 13.27 -1.82
N GLU A 206 -30.00 13.88 -1.14
CA GLU A 206 -31.13 13.18 -0.56
C GLU A 206 -32.00 12.63 -1.70
N ILE A 207 -32.01 11.30 -1.86
CA ILE A 207 -33.09 10.62 -2.58
C ILE A 207 -34.16 10.37 -1.53
N GLU A 208 -35.32 10.98 -1.71
CA GLU A 208 -36.51 10.71 -0.90
C GLU A 208 -36.89 9.23 -1.13
N ASP A 209 -36.86 8.40 -0.08
CA ASP A 209 -37.33 7.00 -0.14
C ASP A 209 -38.88 7.04 -0.28
N ASP A 210 -39.36 7.14 -1.52
CA ASP A 210 -40.77 7.24 -1.89
C ASP A 210 -41.54 5.94 -1.60
N PHE A 211 -42.07 5.85 -0.38
CA PHE A 211 -42.96 4.79 0.08
C PHE A 211 -44.31 5.37 0.50
N ASP A 212 -45.23 5.46 -0.47
CA ASP A 212 -46.67 5.62 -0.24
C ASP A 212 -47.18 4.48 0.68
N ASP A 213 -47.63 4.84 1.88
CA ASP A 213 -48.75 4.21 2.57
C ASP A 213 -49.59 5.30 3.25
N ASP A 214 -50.89 5.06 3.41
CA ASP A 214 -51.91 6.08 3.16
C ASP A 214 -52.26 7.00 4.35
N SER A 215 -52.90 8.13 4.02
CA SER A 215 -53.84 8.95 4.83
C SER A 215 -53.39 10.13 5.73
N ASP A 216 -54.30 11.12 5.78
CA ASP A 216 -54.50 12.23 6.74
C ASP A 216 -53.44 13.34 6.91
N ASN A 217 -53.38 14.17 5.86
CA ASN A 217 -53.45 15.64 5.91
C ASN A 217 -53.64 16.27 7.32
N SER A 218 -52.55 16.80 7.89
CA SER A 218 -52.62 17.94 8.80
C SER A 218 -51.40 18.85 8.64
N SER A 219 -51.64 20.15 8.55
CA SER A 219 -50.57 21.15 8.53
C SER A 219 -49.91 21.33 9.90
N ASN A 220 -48.61 21.65 9.94
CA ASN A 220 -48.03 22.88 10.53
C ASN A 220 -46.58 22.68 11.05
N GLN A 221 -45.84 23.79 11.09
CA GLN A 221 -44.56 24.04 11.78
C GLN A 221 -43.30 23.25 11.38
N SER A 222 -42.27 24.05 11.05
CA SER A 222 -40.85 23.70 11.16
C SER A 222 -40.51 23.01 12.49
N SER A 223 -39.69 21.95 12.43
CA SER A 223 -39.00 21.40 13.59
C SER A 223 -37.48 21.47 13.39
N SER A 224 -36.79 22.08 14.34
CA SER A 224 -35.33 22.08 14.40
C SER A 224 -34.83 20.81 15.09
N THR A 225 -33.85 20.16 14.49
CA THR A 225 -33.29 18.89 14.97
C THR A 225 -32.47 19.04 16.27
N PRO A 226 -32.43 18.01 17.14
CA PRO A 226 -31.77 18.10 18.45
C PRO A 226 -30.24 18.18 18.35
N TYR A 227 -29.68 19.38 18.57
CA TYR A 227 -28.23 19.60 18.55
C TYR A 227 -27.72 20.31 19.82
N PRO A 228 -27.12 19.54 20.76
CA PRO A 228 -26.00 20.05 21.54
C PRO A 228 -24.84 20.50 20.63
N ALA A 229 -23.78 21.07 21.22
CA ALA A 229 -22.64 21.58 20.47
C ALA A 229 -21.98 20.51 19.56
N LYS A 230 -21.34 20.97 18.47
CA LYS A 230 -20.69 20.14 17.43
C LYS A 230 -19.95 18.93 18.05
N PRO A 231 -20.16 17.70 17.54
CA PRO A 231 -19.53 16.51 18.10
C PRO A 231 -18.00 16.55 18.01
N GLU A 232 -17.32 15.83 18.90
CA GLU A 232 -15.85 15.72 18.87
C GLU A 232 -15.36 15.14 17.52
N SER A 233 -14.28 15.72 17.00
CA SER A 233 -13.59 15.19 15.83
C SER A 233 -12.85 13.90 16.19
N ILE A 234 -13.28 12.78 15.60
CA ILE A 234 -12.73 11.43 15.84
C ILE A 234 -11.19 11.44 15.70
N PRO A 235 -10.42 11.11 16.75
CA PRO A 235 -8.97 11.03 16.66
C PRO A 235 -8.53 9.81 15.83
N SER A 236 -7.38 9.97 15.15
CA SER A 236 -6.73 8.90 14.39
C SER A 236 -6.45 7.65 15.23
N GLY A 237 -6.46 6.48 14.60
CA GLY A 237 -6.16 5.21 15.26
C GLY A 237 -4.67 5.02 15.56
N LEU A 238 -4.36 3.94 16.27
CA LEU A 238 -2.98 3.45 16.36
C LEU A 238 -2.47 3.10 14.95
N ASN A 239 -1.25 3.53 14.62
CA ASN A 239 -0.59 3.16 13.36
C ASN A 239 -0.07 1.72 13.44
N ALA A 240 -1.00 0.76 13.41
CA ALA A 240 -0.72 -0.66 13.53
C ALA A 240 -0.48 -1.29 12.15
N THR A 241 0.63 -2.02 12.02
CA THR A 241 0.96 -2.76 10.79
C THR A 241 0.63 -4.24 10.97
N GLU A 242 0.39 -4.99 9.88
CA GLU A 242 0.23 -6.44 9.99
C GLU A 242 1.56 -7.12 10.40
N VAL A 243 1.47 -8.28 11.04
CA VAL A 243 2.64 -9.13 11.29
C VAL A 243 3.05 -9.88 10.02
N ILE A 244 4.36 -10.04 9.81
CA ILE A 244 4.87 -10.88 8.72
C ILE A 244 4.32 -12.30 8.92
N GLN A 245 3.69 -12.88 7.90
CA GLN A 245 3.19 -14.25 7.93
C GLN A 245 4.29 -15.27 7.62
N LEU A 246 4.13 -16.50 8.10
CA LEU A 246 5.11 -17.57 7.86
C LEU A 246 5.05 -18.01 6.39
N LYS A 247 5.99 -17.51 5.58
CA LYS A 247 6.18 -17.98 4.21
C LYS A 247 6.58 -19.45 4.22
N LYS A 248 5.66 -20.34 3.82
CA LYS A 248 6.01 -21.71 3.44
C LYS A 248 6.81 -21.66 2.14
N VAL A 249 7.77 -22.57 1.99
CA VAL A 249 8.47 -22.74 0.72
C VAL A 249 7.60 -23.62 -0.18
N GLU A 250 7.24 -23.12 -1.35
CA GLU A 250 6.53 -23.91 -2.36
C GLU A 250 7.51 -24.87 -3.05
N GLU A 251 7.09 -26.13 -3.22
CA GLU A 251 7.92 -27.15 -3.85
C GLU A 251 7.86 -27.05 -5.37
N THR A 252 8.72 -26.21 -5.94
CA THR A 252 8.93 -26.17 -7.39
C THR A 252 9.58 -27.47 -7.87
N GLN A 253 8.88 -28.17 -8.76
CA GLN A 253 9.40 -29.38 -9.41
C GLN A 253 10.56 -29.03 -10.35
N ASP A 254 11.69 -29.72 -10.17
CA ASP A 254 12.90 -29.55 -10.99
C ASP A 254 12.73 -30.25 -12.35
N THR A 255 12.10 -29.53 -13.29
CA THR A 255 11.79 -29.97 -14.65
C THR A 255 12.99 -29.96 -15.62
N SER A 256 14.20 -29.61 -15.16
CA SER A 256 15.39 -29.60 -16.03
C SER A 256 15.66 -31.00 -16.61
N PRO A 257 16.05 -31.12 -17.90
CA PRO A 257 16.31 -32.42 -18.52
C PRO A 257 17.52 -33.12 -17.87
N ASN A 258 17.54 -34.45 -17.95
CA ASN A 258 18.76 -35.22 -17.66
C ASN A 258 19.65 -35.25 -18.92
N GLU A 259 20.97 -35.21 -18.72
CA GLU A 259 21.99 -35.40 -19.75
C GLU A 259 22.19 -36.88 -20.04
N GLU A 260 21.59 -37.39 -21.12
CA GLU A 260 21.71 -38.79 -21.51
C GLU A 260 23.02 -39.07 -22.26
N SER A 261 23.77 -40.11 -21.85
CA SER A 261 24.94 -40.57 -22.59
C SER A 261 25.02 -42.09 -22.76
N THR A 262 25.55 -42.51 -23.91
CA THR A 262 25.94 -43.90 -24.20
C THR A 262 27.26 -44.32 -23.55
N ILE A 263 28.01 -43.38 -22.93
CA ILE A 263 29.30 -43.65 -22.26
C ILE A 263 29.21 -43.34 -20.76
N GLY A 264 28.80 -42.13 -20.39
CA GLY A 264 28.50 -41.75 -19.00
C GLY A 264 29.70 -41.78 -18.05
N TRP A 265 29.47 -42.20 -16.80
CA TRP A 265 30.45 -42.16 -15.71
C TRP A 265 31.65 -43.11 -15.92
N LYS A 266 32.86 -42.55 -15.85
CA LYS A 266 34.13 -43.28 -15.97
C LYS A 266 35.10 -42.87 -14.86
N LYS A 267 35.74 -43.86 -14.22
CA LYS A 267 36.78 -43.62 -13.19
C LYS A 267 38.17 -43.81 -13.78
N GLU A 268 39.00 -42.77 -13.77
CA GLU A 268 40.36 -42.78 -14.30
C GLU A 268 41.33 -42.35 -13.19
N ASN A 269 42.36 -43.16 -12.90
CA ASN A 269 43.37 -42.89 -11.86
C ASN A 269 42.79 -42.54 -10.46
N GLY A 270 41.61 -43.09 -10.14
CA GLY A 270 40.89 -42.83 -8.88
C GLY A 270 39.90 -41.67 -8.92
N VAL A 271 39.89 -40.87 -9.99
CA VAL A 271 39.05 -39.68 -10.17
C VAL A 271 37.87 -39.98 -11.09
N TRP A 272 36.70 -39.39 -10.81
CA TRP A 272 35.50 -39.55 -11.64
C TRP A 272 35.37 -38.46 -12.71
N PHE A 273 34.95 -38.89 -13.89
CA PHE A 273 34.62 -38.07 -15.06
C PHE A 273 33.27 -38.53 -15.61
N TYR A 274 32.49 -37.62 -16.19
CA TYR A 274 31.34 -37.97 -17.03
C TYR A 274 31.72 -37.73 -18.49
N TYR A 275 31.58 -38.76 -19.32
CA TYR A 275 31.79 -38.71 -20.76
C TYR A 275 30.45 -38.61 -21.47
N LYS A 276 30.35 -37.68 -22.43
CA LYS A 276 29.22 -37.58 -23.35
C LYS A 276 29.37 -38.60 -24.47
N SER A 277 28.30 -38.78 -25.26
CA SER A 277 28.22 -39.76 -26.36
C SER A 277 29.15 -39.45 -27.55
N ASP A 278 29.80 -38.29 -27.56
CA ASP A 278 30.80 -37.84 -28.56
C ASP A 278 32.26 -38.03 -28.08
N GLU A 279 32.46 -38.84 -27.03
CA GLU A 279 33.73 -39.08 -26.32
C GLU A 279 34.33 -37.85 -25.60
N THR A 280 33.65 -36.69 -25.59
CA THR A 280 34.09 -35.51 -24.83
C THR A 280 33.73 -35.61 -23.35
N LYS A 281 34.54 -34.99 -22.48
CA LYS A 281 34.22 -34.84 -21.05
C LYS A 281 33.17 -33.75 -20.86
N ALA A 282 32.24 -33.96 -19.92
CA ALA A 282 31.32 -32.92 -19.46
C ALA A 282 32.03 -31.95 -18.49
N THR A 283 31.56 -30.70 -18.48
CA THR A 283 32.09 -29.57 -17.69
C THR A 283 30.93 -28.65 -17.32
N GLY A 284 30.95 -28.04 -16.14
CA GLY A 284 29.83 -27.28 -15.57
C GLY A 284 28.82 -28.17 -14.84
N TRP A 285 27.62 -27.63 -14.63
CA TRP A 285 26.50 -28.35 -14.03
C TRP A 285 26.03 -29.50 -14.93
N LEU A 286 25.81 -30.67 -14.32
CA LEU A 286 25.38 -31.91 -14.97
C LEU A 286 24.20 -32.50 -14.18
N LYS A 287 23.07 -32.78 -14.85
CA LYS A 287 21.94 -33.51 -14.25
C LYS A 287 21.88 -34.91 -14.83
N GLU A 288 22.01 -35.95 -14.02
CA GLU A 288 21.94 -37.34 -14.45
C GLU A 288 21.16 -38.17 -13.42
N ASN A 289 20.23 -39.01 -13.88
CA ASN A 289 19.33 -39.80 -13.03
C ASN A 289 18.63 -38.95 -11.94
N ASN A 290 18.16 -37.74 -12.30
CA ASN A 290 17.58 -36.71 -11.43
C ASN A 290 18.49 -36.17 -10.31
N ASN A 291 19.78 -36.54 -10.30
CA ASN A 291 20.79 -36.00 -9.39
C ASN A 291 21.60 -34.92 -10.13
N TRP A 292 21.90 -33.82 -9.43
CA TRP A 292 22.82 -32.81 -9.96
C TRP A 292 24.25 -33.09 -9.51
N TYR A 293 25.21 -32.78 -10.38
CA TYR A 293 26.64 -32.91 -10.18
C TYR A 293 27.31 -31.63 -10.72
N MET A 294 28.50 -31.31 -10.24
CA MET A 294 29.35 -30.27 -10.80
C MET A 294 30.63 -30.90 -11.37
N MET A 295 30.86 -30.67 -12.66
CA MET A 295 32.06 -31.14 -13.37
C MET A 295 33.00 -29.94 -13.56
N LYS A 296 34.23 -30.03 -13.06
CA LYS A 296 35.23 -28.94 -13.18
C LYS A 296 35.66 -28.76 -14.65
N ASN A 297 36.37 -27.67 -14.94
CA ASN A 297 36.82 -27.32 -16.30
C ASN A 297 37.80 -28.35 -16.94
N ASP A 298 38.41 -29.22 -16.14
CA ASP A 298 39.23 -30.37 -16.56
C ASP A 298 38.42 -31.68 -16.70
N GLY A 299 37.11 -31.60 -16.51
CA GLY A 299 36.15 -32.70 -16.50
C GLY A 299 36.07 -33.46 -15.17
N VAL A 300 36.81 -33.07 -14.13
CA VAL A 300 36.83 -33.79 -12.85
C VAL A 300 35.56 -33.50 -12.05
N MET A 301 34.87 -34.55 -11.60
CA MET A 301 33.71 -34.43 -10.71
C MET A 301 34.10 -33.72 -9.40
N LEU A 302 33.28 -32.75 -8.98
CA LEU A 302 33.40 -32.07 -7.69
C LEU A 302 32.79 -32.90 -6.56
N THR A 303 33.39 -32.80 -5.38
CA THR A 303 32.86 -33.23 -4.08
C THR A 303 33.19 -32.13 -3.07
N GLY A 304 32.41 -32.01 -1.99
CA GLY A 304 32.52 -30.92 -1.02
C GLY A 304 31.86 -29.62 -1.50
N TRP A 305 32.36 -28.49 -1.01
CA TRP A 305 31.77 -27.17 -1.22
C TRP A 305 32.04 -26.58 -2.61
N LEU A 306 31.04 -25.89 -3.15
CA LEU A 306 31.11 -25.00 -4.31
C LEU A 306 30.60 -23.61 -3.91
N ASN A 307 31.30 -22.56 -4.31
CA ASN A 307 30.68 -21.24 -4.48
C ASN A 307 30.46 -21.01 -5.98
N ASP A 308 29.22 -20.74 -6.37
CA ASP A 308 28.84 -20.41 -7.74
C ASP A 308 28.08 -19.07 -7.71
N TYR A 309 28.71 -18.02 -8.24
CA TYR A 309 28.22 -16.63 -8.21
C TYR A 309 27.67 -16.18 -6.83
N GLY A 310 28.41 -16.45 -5.76
CA GLY A 310 28.05 -16.05 -4.39
C GLY A 310 27.14 -17.04 -3.66
N LYS A 311 26.42 -17.91 -4.38
CA LYS A 311 25.61 -18.99 -3.80
C LYS A 311 26.51 -20.16 -3.41
N TRP A 312 26.22 -20.81 -2.29
CA TRP A 312 26.94 -22.00 -1.84
C TRP A 312 26.14 -23.28 -2.09
N TYR A 313 26.83 -24.32 -2.53
CA TYR A 313 26.31 -25.66 -2.76
C TYR A 313 27.27 -26.67 -2.14
N TYR A 314 26.78 -27.88 -1.82
CA TYR A 314 27.60 -28.97 -1.33
C TYR A 314 27.31 -30.26 -2.10
N PHE A 315 28.36 -30.99 -2.46
CA PHE A 315 28.30 -32.26 -3.18
C PHE A 315 28.84 -33.35 -2.26
N ASP A 316 28.08 -34.44 -2.10
CA ASP A 316 28.48 -35.54 -1.23
C ASP A 316 29.69 -36.33 -1.78
N GLU A 317 30.29 -37.19 -0.95
CA GLU A 317 31.48 -37.99 -1.33
C GLU A 317 31.29 -38.85 -2.59
N ALA A 318 30.03 -39.19 -2.92
CA ALA A 318 29.66 -39.92 -4.12
C ALA A 318 29.51 -39.04 -5.38
N GLY A 319 29.44 -37.70 -5.25
CA GLY A 319 29.24 -36.76 -6.36
C GLY A 319 27.92 -35.96 -6.35
N PRO A 320 26.75 -36.50 -5.92
CA PRO A 320 25.50 -35.75 -5.98
C PRO A 320 25.45 -34.49 -5.11
N MET A 321 24.82 -33.45 -5.64
CA MET A 321 24.46 -32.22 -4.95
C MET A 321 23.45 -32.52 -3.84
N VAL A 322 23.75 -32.05 -2.63
CA VAL A 322 22.92 -32.24 -1.44
C VAL A 322 21.69 -31.32 -1.48
N LYS A 323 20.55 -31.86 -1.06
CA LYS A 323 19.30 -31.14 -0.78
C LYS A 323 18.82 -31.51 0.63
N GLY A 324 18.12 -30.62 1.31
CA GLY A 324 17.64 -30.80 2.68
C GLY A 324 18.74 -30.69 3.74
N TRP A 325 18.52 -31.32 4.90
CA TRP A 325 19.41 -31.30 6.06
C TRP A 325 20.70 -32.12 5.87
N LYS A 326 21.85 -31.53 6.17
CA LYS A 326 23.15 -32.21 6.16
C LYS A 326 24.02 -31.78 7.34
N LYS A 327 24.73 -32.73 7.95
CA LYS A 327 25.77 -32.45 8.94
C LYS A 327 27.15 -32.47 8.27
N ILE A 328 27.90 -31.37 8.40
CA ILE A 328 29.24 -31.17 7.82
C ILE A 328 30.12 -30.59 8.93
N ASP A 329 31.30 -31.15 9.17
CA ASP A 329 32.23 -30.73 10.23
C ASP A 329 31.57 -30.49 11.60
N ASN A 330 30.69 -31.42 11.98
CA ASN A 330 29.86 -31.41 13.19
C ASN A 330 28.84 -30.24 13.31
N LYS A 331 28.70 -29.38 12.31
CA LYS A 331 27.65 -28.35 12.20
C LYS A 331 26.49 -28.83 11.32
N TRP A 332 25.29 -28.33 11.57
CA TRP A 332 24.12 -28.57 10.71
C TRP A 332 23.96 -27.47 9.65
N TYR A 333 23.62 -27.89 8.45
CA TYR A 333 23.33 -27.06 7.27
C TYR A 333 22.02 -27.53 6.65
N TYR A 334 21.35 -26.63 5.94
CA TYR A 334 20.20 -26.95 5.10
C TYR A 334 20.44 -26.46 3.68
N PHE A 335 20.12 -27.28 2.69
CA PHE A 335 20.19 -26.94 1.28
C PHE A 335 18.78 -26.94 0.69
N LYS A 336 18.41 -25.88 -0.03
CA LYS A 336 17.10 -25.73 -0.67
C LYS A 336 16.88 -26.81 -1.73
N GLN A 337 15.67 -26.95 -2.28
CA GLN A 337 15.41 -27.87 -3.40
C GLN A 337 16.22 -27.51 -4.67
N SER A 338 16.68 -26.25 -4.80
CA SER A 338 17.64 -25.79 -5.80
C SER A 338 19.11 -26.13 -5.48
N GLY A 339 19.40 -26.77 -4.35
CA GLY A 339 20.75 -27.06 -3.85
C GLY A 339 21.45 -25.91 -3.13
N GLU A 340 20.86 -24.71 -3.11
CA GLU A 340 21.44 -23.55 -2.44
C GLU A 340 21.46 -23.71 -0.92
N MET A 341 22.61 -23.48 -0.29
CA MET A 341 22.76 -23.40 1.16
C MET A 341 21.85 -22.31 1.75
N ALA A 342 21.22 -22.61 2.88
CA ALA A 342 20.41 -21.67 3.66
C ALA A 342 21.28 -20.68 4.46
N THR A 343 20.86 -19.43 4.50
CA THR A 343 21.40 -18.36 5.36
C THR A 343 20.25 -17.50 5.85
N GLY A 344 20.33 -16.96 7.06
CA GLY A 344 19.20 -16.28 7.69
C GLY A 344 18.10 -17.27 8.10
N THR A 345 16.84 -16.84 8.05
CA THR A 345 15.70 -17.64 8.51
C THR A 345 15.09 -18.47 7.39
N LEU A 346 14.96 -19.79 7.58
CA LEU A 346 14.34 -20.70 6.62
C LEU A 346 13.39 -21.68 7.32
N TYR A 347 12.26 -21.97 6.67
CA TYR A 347 11.28 -22.97 7.09
C TYR A 347 11.53 -24.29 6.34
N ASP A 348 11.72 -25.40 7.05
CA ASP A 348 12.12 -26.70 6.48
C ASP A 348 10.94 -27.60 6.06
N GLY A 349 9.72 -27.05 6.02
CA GLY A 349 8.47 -27.80 5.87
C GLY A 349 7.76 -28.09 7.20
N ASN A 350 8.50 -28.18 8.32
CA ASN A 350 7.95 -28.46 9.65
C ASN A 350 8.20 -27.34 10.67
N ASN A 351 9.41 -26.76 10.69
CA ASN A 351 9.83 -25.75 11.65
C ASN A 351 10.64 -24.64 10.97
N LEU A 352 10.64 -23.45 11.58
CA LEU A 352 11.52 -22.34 11.19
C LEU A 352 12.86 -22.48 11.92
N TYR A 353 13.98 -22.22 11.26
CA TYR A 353 15.33 -22.23 11.84
C TYR A 353 16.11 -20.98 11.41
N TYR A 354 17.19 -20.67 12.13
CA TYR A 354 18.13 -19.62 11.77
C TYR A 354 19.49 -20.22 11.39
N PHE A 355 20.03 -19.84 10.24
CA PHE A 355 21.35 -20.20 9.74
C PHE A 355 22.23 -18.94 9.70
N ASP A 356 23.47 -19.02 10.19
CA ASP A 356 24.38 -17.88 10.21
C ASP A 356 24.95 -17.52 8.82
N GLY A 357 25.80 -16.50 8.74
CA GLY A 357 26.44 -16.08 7.48
C GLY A 357 27.43 -17.11 6.88
N SER A 358 27.76 -18.17 7.61
CA SER A 358 28.47 -19.35 7.10
C SER A 358 27.52 -20.49 6.70
N GLY A 359 26.21 -20.30 6.84
CA GLY A 359 25.15 -21.30 6.63
C GLY A 359 24.97 -22.30 7.76
N ALA A 360 25.65 -22.12 8.89
CA ALA A 360 25.56 -23.05 10.02
C ALA A 360 24.31 -22.74 10.86
N MET A 361 23.51 -23.76 11.15
CA MET A 361 22.30 -23.62 11.97
C MET A 361 22.64 -23.16 13.40
N SER A 362 21.93 -22.14 13.89
CA SER A 362 22.04 -21.66 15.26
C SER A 362 21.41 -22.63 16.26
N GLU A 363 22.26 -23.40 16.95
CA GLU A 363 21.87 -24.18 18.12
C GLU A 363 21.60 -23.29 19.36
N GLY A 364 20.84 -23.84 20.32
CA GLY A 364 20.49 -23.17 21.58
C GLY A 364 18.99 -23.22 21.88
N SER A 365 18.57 -22.50 22.93
CA SER A 365 17.16 -22.28 23.31
C SER A 365 17.02 -21.00 24.14
N GLY A 366 15.83 -20.38 24.13
CA GLY A 366 15.53 -19.11 24.79
C GLY A 366 15.69 -17.90 23.88
N TRP A 367 15.65 -16.70 24.47
CA TRP A 367 15.82 -15.44 23.76
C TRP A 367 17.25 -15.25 23.25
N LYS A 368 17.39 -14.82 21.99
CA LYS A 368 18.68 -14.48 21.35
C LYS A 368 18.49 -13.28 20.42
N GLU A 369 19.35 -12.28 20.54
CA GLU A 369 19.41 -11.15 19.61
C GLU A 369 20.35 -11.49 18.44
N ILE A 370 19.90 -11.21 17.21
CA ILE A 370 20.70 -11.39 15.99
C ILE A 370 20.39 -10.22 15.05
N GLY A 371 21.41 -9.44 14.66
CA GLY A 371 21.25 -8.31 13.73
C GLY A 371 20.31 -7.21 14.21
N GLY A 372 20.24 -6.96 15.53
CA GLY A 372 19.31 -5.99 16.14
C GLY A 372 17.86 -6.45 16.23
N LYS A 373 17.56 -7.71 15.88
CA LYS A 373 16.25 -8.34 16.04
C LYS A 373 16.28 -9.43 17.09
N TRP A 374 15.23 -9.54 17.89
CA TRP A 374 15.08 -10.60 18.88
C TRP A 374 14.35 -11.81 18.31
N TYR A 375 14.83 -12.99 18.68
CA TYR A 375 14.31 -14.30 18.30
C TYR A 375 14.14 -15.17 19.55
N TYR A 376 13.20 -16.11 19.54
CA TYR A 376 13.07 -17.12 20.59
C TYR A 376 13.29 -18.53 20.03
N PHE A 377 14.34 -19.20 20.52
CA PHE A 377 14.71 -20.55 20.12
C PHE A 377 14.04 -21.58 21.04
N GLY A 378 13.38 -22.57 20.45
CA GLY A 378 12.95 -23.80 21.11
C GLY A 378 14.12 -24.77 21.32
N ASN A 379 13.83 -25.98 21.83
CA ASN A 379 14.83 -27.03 21.91
C ASN A 379 15.25 -27.47 20.49
N GLY A 380 16.54 -27.77 20.29
CA GLY A 380 17.07 -28.19 18.98
C GLY A 380 17.24 -27.09 17.93
N GLY A 381 17.17 -25.81 18.31
CA GLY A 381 17.44 -24.68 17.40
C GLY A 381 16.24 -24.19 16.56
N ALA A 382 15.08 -24.87 16.63
CA ALA A 382 13.85 -24.44 15.96
C ALA A 382 13.30 -23.15 16.58
N LEU A 383 13.09 -22.11 15.77
CA LEU A 383 12.50 -20.83 16.16
C LEU A 383 11.01 -20.97 16.52
N LYS A 384 10.55 -20.11 17.44
CA LYS A 384 9.11 -19.91 17.70
C LYS A 384 8.54 -18.83 16.79
N THR A 385 7.29 -19.04 16.39
CA THR A 385 6.41 -18.12 15.67
C THR A 385 5.06 -18.08 16.41
N GLY A 386 4.27 -17.03 16.19
CA GLY A 386 3.01 -16.80 16.88
C GLY A 386 3.15 -16.34 18.34
N TRP A 387 2.11 -16.59 19.14
CA TRP A 387 2.05 -16.19 20.55
C TRP A 387 2.98 -17.03 21.44
N LEU A 388 3.87 -16.36 22.18
CA LEU A 388 4.75 -16.95 23.18
C LEU A 388 4.42 -16.40 24.58
N LYS A 389 4.36 -17.28 25.58
CA LYS A 389 4.32 -16.89 27.00
C LYS A 389 5.63 -17.27 27.70
N ASP A 390 6.44 -16.28 28.07
CA ASP A 390 7.65 -16.45 28.90
C ASP A 390 7.49 -15.66 30.21
N LYS A 391 7.87 -16.25 31.36
CA LYS A 391 7.82 -15.64 32.70
C LYS A 391 6.53 -14.85 33.02
N ASN A 392 5.39 -15.39 32.59
CA ASN A 392 4.05 -14.81 32.70
C ASN A 392 3.80 -13.49 31.90
N MET A 393 4.69 -13.15 30.97
CA MET A 393 4.50 -12.10 29.96
C MET A 393 4.17 -12.74 28.61
N TRP A 394 3.35 -12.05 27.80
CA TRP A 394 3.03 -12.46 26.43
C TRP A 394 3.87 -11.68 25.43
N TYR A 395 4.31 -12.37 24.38
CA TYR A 395 5.09 -11.87 23.26
C TYR A 395 4.49 -12.44 21.97
N TYR A 396 4.74 -11.77 20.85
CA TYR A 396 4.45 -12.34 19.52
C TYR A 396 5.72 -12.42 18.69
N LEU A 397 5.94 -13.58 18.06
CA LEU A 397 7.02 -13.80 17.09
C LEU A 397 6.38 -13.86 15.70
N GLN A 398 6.86 -13.05 14.78
CA GLN A 398 6.37 -13.01 13.40
C GLN A 398 6.75 -14.30 12.63
N GLY A 399 6.28 -14.43 11.38
CA GLY A 399 6.58 -15.55 10.50
C GLY A 399 8.04 -15.67 10.06
N ASP A 400 8.81 -14.58 10.12
CA ASP A 400 10.29 -14.60 10.02
C ASP A 400 10.96 -14.90 11.38
N GLY A 401 10.20 -15.30 12.40
CA GLY A 401 10.67 -15.61 13.76
C GLY A 401 11.03 -14.39 14.62
N THR A 402 10.88 -13.17 14.09
CA THR A 402 11.29 -11.95 14.80
C THR A 402 10.25 -11.47 15.81
N MET A 403 10.72 -10.97 16.95
CA MET A 403 9.85 -10.43 18.00
C MET A 403 9.16 -9.13 17.56
N VAL A 404 7.87 -9.05 17.84
CA VAL A 404 7.07 -7.83 17.68
C VAL A 404 7.36 -6.82 18.79
N THR A 405 7.42 -5.54 18.40
CA THR A 405 7.27 -4.36 19.26
C THR A 405 6.20 -3.43 18.68
N GLU A 406 5.86 -2.34 19.39
CA GLU A 406 4.92 -1.30 18.94
C GLU A 406 3.49 -1.83 18.67
N TYR A 407 2.82 -1.37 17.62
CA TYR A 407 1.41 -1.69 17.33
C TYR A 407 1.31 -2.65 16.15
N LYS A 408 0.65 -3.79 16.36
CA LYS A 408 0.50 -4.83 15.34
C LYS A 408 -0.92 -5.34 15.19
N ILE A 409 -1.31 -5.62 13.95
CA ILE A 409 -2.52 -6.34 13.60
C ILE A 409 -2.17 -7.84 13.52
N ILE A 410 -2.82 -8.64 14.36
CA ILE A 410 -2.69 -10.09 14.46
C ILE A 410 -4.10 -10.68 14.39
N ASN A 411 -4.38 -11.53 13.41
CA ASN A 411 -5.70 -12.14 13.18
C ASN A 411 -6.84 -11.09 13.20
N SER A 412 -6.67 -10.03 12.40
CA SER A 412 -7.58 -8.88 12.27
C SER A 412 -7.85 -8.07 13.55
N LYS A 413 -7.10 -8.28 14.63
CA LYS A 413 -7.17 -7.51 15.88
C LYS A 413 -5.87 -6.71 16.10
N THR A 414 -6.00 -5.46 16.57
CA THR A 414 -4.86 -4.63 16.94
C THR A 414 -4.39 -4.94 18.36
N TYR A 415 -3.09 -5.12 18.55
CA TYR A 415 -2.41 -5.29 19.83
C TYR A 415 -1.30 -4.25 19.98
N ALA A 416 -0.93 -3.92 21.22
CA ALA A 416 0.19 -3.05 21.54
C ALA A 416 1.25 -3.81 22.34
N PHE A 417 2.53 -3.55 22.06
CA PHE A 417 3.69 -4.16 22.68
C PHE A 417 4.71 -3.08 23.07
N ASP A 418 5.38 -3.22 24.21
CA ASP A 418 6.47 -2.31 24.58
C ASP A 418 7.77 -2.58 23.79
N ASN A 419 8.80 -1.75 24.00
CA ASN A 419 10.11 -1.89 23.34
C ASN A 419 10.85 -3.17 23.73
N GLY A 420 10.43 -3.87 24.79
CA GLY A 420 10.89 -5.21 25.15
C GLY A 420 10.06 -6.34 24.53
N GLY A 421 9.11 -6.00 23.66
CA GLY A 421 8.20 -6.92 22.97
C GLY A 421 7.11 -7.53 23.84
N LYS A 422 6.93 -7.04 25.06
CA LYS A 422 5.88 -7.53 25.96
C LYS A 422 4.54 -6.88 25.58
N MET A 423 3.53 -7.72 25.38
CA MET A 423 2.15 -7.32 25.11
C MET A 423 1.57 -6.49 26.27
N LEU A 424 0.89 -5.40 25.92
CA LEU A 424 0.25 -4.46 26.84
C LEU A 424 -1.24 -4.79 27.04
N THR A 425 -1.79 -4.37 28.19
CA THR A 425 -3.18 -4.57 28.60
C THR A 425 -3.67 -3.36 29.39
N GLY A 426 -4.94 -2.98 29.26
CA GLY A 426 -5.52 -1.82 29.92
C GLY A 426 -5.35 -0.52 29.13
N TRP A 427 -5.41 0.62 29.82
CA TRP A 427 -5.29 1.95 29.21
C TRP A 427 -3.85 2.25 28.77
N ILE A 428 -3.69 2.69 27.51
CA ILE A 428 -2.47 3.34 27.01
C ILE A 428 -2.80 4.74 26.48
N SER A 429 -1.80 5.63 26.45
CA SER A 429 -1.91 6.91 25.75
C SER A 429 -0.80 7.07 24.73
N VAL A 430 -1.19 7.54 23.54
CA VAL A 430 -0.30 7.79 22.40
C VAL A 430 -0.69 9.15 21.84
N ASN A 431 0.27 10.08 21.73
CA ASN A 431 0.04 11.45 21.26
C ASN A 431 -1.15 12.16 21.95
N ASN A 432 -1.34 11.94 23.26
CA ASN A 432 -2.44 12.47 24.10
C ASN A 432 -3.86 11.94 23.76
N VAL A 433 -3.97 11.01 22.82
CA VAL A 433 -5.15 10.15 22.62
C VAL A 433 -5.05 8.96 23.58
N TRP A 434 -6.18 8.42 24.02
CA TRP A 434 -6.24 7.22 24.89
C TRP A 434 -6.88 6.05 24.15
N TYR A 435 -6.35 4.85 24.38
CA TYR A 435 -6.84 3.59 23.81
C TYR A 435 -6.90 2.56 24.94
N TYR A 436 -7.78 1.56 24.82
CA TYR A 436 -7.91 0.48 25.81
C TYR A 436 -7.62 -0.87 25.16
N LEU A 437 -6.67 -1.62 25.72
CA LEU A 437 -6.43 -3.01 25.39
C LEU A 437 -7.19 -3.89 26.40
N ASN A 438 -7.89 -4.90 25.90
CA ASN A 438 -8.56 -5.90 26.72
C ASN A 438 -7.56 -6.74 27.54
N SER A 439 -8.08 -7.61 28.40
CA SER A 439 -7.27 -8.60 29.14
C SER A 439 -6.58 -9.63 28.24
N GLY A 440 -7.07 -9.81 27.01
CA GLY A 440 -6.39 -10.56 25.94
C GLY A 440 -5.34 -9.76 25.16
N GLY A 441 -5.17 -8.46 25.46
CA GLY A 441 -4.25 -7.54 24.76
C GLY A 441 -4.82 -6.89 23.50
N ASP A 442 -5.98 -7.34 23.02
CA ASP A 442 -6.64 -6.80 21.83
C ASP A 442 -7.33 -5.45 22.12
N MET A 443 -7.15 -4.50 21.23
CA MET A 443 -7.72 -3.14 21.33
C MET A 443 -9.24 -3.17 21.26
N ALA A 444 -9.89 -2.50 22.21
CA ALA A 444 -11.35 -2.37 22.26
C ALA A 444 -11.85 -1.21 21.38
N THR A 445 -13.02 -1.41 20.78
CA THR A 445 -13.85 -0.38 20.14
C THR A 445 -15.26 -0.40 20.77
N GLY A 446 -16.06 0.64 20.56
CA GLY A 446 -17.41 0.76 21.10
C GLY A 446 -17.46 1.01 22.61
N TRP A 447 -18.53 0.54 23.26
CA TRP A 447 -18.74 0.75 24.70
C TRP A 447 -17.98 -0.27 25.57
N ILE A 448 -17.18 0.23 26.51
CA ILE A 448 -16.55 -0.59 27.56
C ILE A 448 -16.92 -0.12 28.98
N ASN A 449 -16.75 -0.99 29.97
CA ASN A 449 -16.88 -0.67 31.38
C ASN A 449 -15.56 -0.95 32.11
N VAL A 450 -14.94 0.08 32.70
CA VAL A 450 -13.68 -0.03 33.43
C VAL A 450 -13.85 0.62 34.79
N GLY A 451 -13.60 -0.13 35.87
CA GLY A 451 -13.75 0.37 37.24
C GLY A 451 -15.16 0.84 37.60
N GLY A 452 -16.21 0.30 36.95
CA GLY A 452 -17.60 0.70 37.14
C GLY A 452 -18.03 1.93 36.32
N LYS A 453 -17.14 2.51 35.51
CA LYS A 453 -17.44 3.65 34.63
C LYS A 453 -17.55 3.18 33.18
N LYS A 454 -18.58 3.68 32.47
CA LYS A 454 -18.73 3.49 31.02
C LYS A 454 -17.82 4.45 30.25
N TYR A 455 -17.17 3.94 29.21
CA TYR A 455 -16.36 4.69 28.23
C TYR A 455 -16.78 4.29 26.83
N TYR A 456 -16.59 5.17 25.86
CA TYR A 456 -16.77 4.85 24.44
C TYR A 456 -15.44 5.04 23.70
N LEU A 457 -15.10 4.08 22.85
CA LEU A 457 -13.99 4.13 21.92
C LEU A 457 -14.58 4.16 20.50
N TYR A 458 -14.08 5.05 19.64
CA TYR A 458 -14.39 5.02 18.22
C TYR A 458 -13.82 3.74 17.57
N ASP A 459 -14.19 3.46 16.31
CA ASP A 459 -13.65 2.30 15.56
C ASP A 459 -12.14 2.42 15.29
N THR A 460 -11.58 3.63 15.42
CA THR A 460 -10.13 3.89 15.47
C THR A 460 -9.46 3.41 16.78
N GLY A 461 -10.25 2.95 17.77
CA GLY A 461 -9.85 2.64 19.13
C GLY A 461 -9.69 3.86 20.04
N ALA A 462 -9.79 5.08 19.51
CA ALA A 462 -9.59 6.31 20.27
C ALA A 462 -10.77 6.57 21.24
N MET A 463 -10.44 6.88 22.49
CA MET A 463 -11.41 7.21 23.53
C MET A 463 -12.02 8.61 23.33
N SER A 464 -13.35 8.68 23.29
CA SER A 464 -14.10 9.91 23.08
C SER A 464 -14.21 10.81 24.32
N LYS A 465 -14.40 12.10 24.08
CA LYS A 465 -14.67 13.16 25.07
C LYS A 465 -15.74 14.11 24.52
N GLY A 466 -16.34 14.93 25.40
CA GLY A 466 -17.37 15.89 25.02
C GLY A 466 -18.65 15.22 24.49
N TRP A 467 -19.31 15.87 23.54
CA TRP A 467 -20.55 15.36 22.92
C TRP A 467 -20.25 14.35 21.81
N ILE A 468 -20.91 13.19 21.88
CA ILE A 468 -20.92 12.18 20.81
C ILE A 468 -22.36 11.84 20.42
N ASN A 469 -22.59 11.64 19.13
CA ASN A 469 -23.84 11.08 18.61
C ASN A 469 -23.58 9.65 18.13
N LEU A 470 -24.37 8.70 18.63
CA LEU A 470 -24.34 7.30 18.20
C LEU A 470 -25.76 6.94 17.74
N ASN A 471 -25.93 6.78 16.43
CA ASN A 471 -27.20 6.42 15.78
C ASN A 471 -28.39 7.29 16.26
N GLY A 472 -28.23 8.61 16.18
CA GLY A 472 -29.23 9.60 16.59
C GLY A 472 -29.31 9.86 18.10
N SER A 473 -28.73 8.98 18.94
CA SER A 473 -28.68 9.18 20.40
C SER A 473 -27.44 9.98 20.79
N TRP A 474 -27.63 11.13 21.43
CA TRP A 474 -26.55 11.93 22.01
C TRP A 474 -26.14 11.44 23.39
N TYR A 475 -24.83 11.48 23.68
CA TYR A 475 -24.22 11.21 24.98
C TYR A 475 -23.17 12.27 25.28
N TYR A 476 -22.87 12.51 26.56
CA TYR A 476 -21.74 13.35 26.98
C TYR A 476 -20.70 12.54 27.74
N MET A 477 -19.45 12.76 27.38
CA MET A 477 -18.27 12.07 27.89
C MET A 477 -17.38 13.12 28.57
N SER A 478 -17.06 12.93 29.85
CA SER A 478 -16.22 13.87 30.59
C SER A 478 -14.82 14.00 29.99
N ASN A 479 -14.03 15.00 30.42
CA ASN A 479 -12.61 15.12 30.06
C ASN A 479 -11.77 13.86 30.36
N SER A 480 -12.25 12.99 31.27
CA SER A 480 -11.65 11.69 31.59
C SER A 480 -12.08 10.54 30.68
N GLY A 481 -12.95 10.78 29.69
CA GLY A 481 -13.60 9.78 28.84
C GLY A 481 -14.75 9.01 29.50
N ALA A 482 -14.96 9.16 30.81
CA ALA A 482 -16.09 8.53 31.48
C ALA A 482 -17.41 9.23 31.11
N MET A 483 -18.41 8.44 30.71
CA MET A 483 -19.77 8.89 30.39
C MET A 483 -20.45 9.57 31.60
N THR A 484 -21.10 10.70 31.38
CA THR A 484 -21.85 11.42 32.42
C THR A 484 -23.33 11.04 32.45
N THR A 485 -23.98 11.26 33.59
CA THR A 485 -25.42 11.05 33.82
C THR A 485 -25.96 12.19 34.69
N GLY A 486 -27.25 12.50 34.58
CA GLY A 486 -27.88 13.64 35.24
C GLY A 486 -27.58 14.97 34.53
N TRP A 487 -27.62 16.07 35.28
CA TRP A 487 -27.34 17.40 34.76
C TRP A 487 -25.87 17.59 34.37
N VAL A 488 -25.62 18.21 33.21
CA VAL A 488 -24.30 18.67 32.77
C VAL A 488 -24.38 20.10 32.23
N GLU A 489 -23.36 20.90 32.50
CA GLU A 489 -23.15 22.20 31.85
C GLU A 489 -22.16 22.05 30.69
N SER A 490 -22.48 22.62 29.54
CA SER A 490 -21.64 22.61 28.34
C SER A 490 -21.78 23.94 27.60
N ASN A 491 -20.68 24.69 27.47
CA ASN A 491 -20.62 25.98 26.78
C ASN A 491 -21.63 27.04 27.30
N GLY A 492 -21.95 27.01 28.60
CA GLY A 492 -22.90 27.95 29.24
C GLY A 492 -24.37 27.59 29.09
N ASP A 493 -24.70 26.43 28.53
CA ASP A 493 -26.04 25.82 28.53
C ASP A 493 -26.06 24.54 29.38
N GLU A 494 -27.19 24.30 30.05
CA GLU A 494 -27.42 23.11 30.87
C GLU A 494 -28.25 22.08 30.10
N TYR A 495 -27.89 20.81 30.25
CA TYR A 495 -28.52 19.65 29.60
C TYR A 495 -28.73 18.52 30.61
N TYR A 496 -29.63 17.57 30.33
CA TYR A 496 -29.84 16.39 31.18
C TYR A 496 -29.60 15.08 30.40
N LEU A 497 -28.73 14.23 30.93
CA LEU A 497 -28.48 12.87 30.44
C LEU A 497 -29.26 11.88 31.33
N ASP A 498 -30.02 10.98 30.73
CA ASP A 498 -30.75 9.92 31.45
C ASP A 498 -29.82 9.10 32.34
N THR A 499 -30.25 8.83 33.57
CA THR A 499 -29.39 8.26 34.63
C THR A 499 -29.13 6.76 34.48
N THR A 500 -29.88 6.06 33.62
CA THR A 500 -29.70 4.62 33.34
C THR A 500 -28.90 4.38 32.06
N THR A 501 -29.26 5.12 31.01
CA THR A 501 -28.75 4.92 29.64
C THR A 501 -27.63 5.89 29.25
N GLY A 502 -27.58 7.08 29.85
CA GLY A 502 -26.64 8.16 29.49
C GLY A 502 -27.07 9.00 28.28
N LYS A 503 -28.27 8.76 27.71
CA LYS A 503 -28.77 9.49 26.54
C LYS A 503 -29.25 10.90 26.90
N LEU A 504 -29.04 11.87 26.01
CA LEU A 504 -29.62 13.21 26.13
C LEU A 504 -31.16 13.13 26.13
N VAL A 505 -31.76 13.84 27.08
CA VAL A 505 -33.21 13.98 27.23
C VAL A 505 -33.65 15.32 26.62
N THR A 506 -34.74 15.33 25.84
CA THR A 506 -35.26 16.51 25.14
C THR A 506 -36.79 16.62 25.29
N ASN A 507 -37.38 17.76 24.92
CA ASN A 507 -38.84 17.97 24.82
C ASN A 507 -39.68 17.59 26.06
N THR A 508 -39.11 17.66 27.27
CA THR A 508 -39.77 17.23 28.51
C THR A 508 -39.42 18.14 29.69
N THR A 509 -39.81 17.77 30.92
CA THR A 509 -39.47 18.49 32.15
C THR A 509 -38.75 17.56 33.11
N ILE A 510 -37.58 17.96 33.60
CA ILE A 510 -36.77 17.24 34.59
C ILE A 510 -36.50 18.17 35.77
N ASP A 511 -36.69 17.69 37.00
CA ASP A 511 -36.50 18.46 38.25
C ASP A 511 -37.22 19.83 38.28
N GLY A 512 -38.36 19.94 37.59
CA GLY A 512 -39.13 21.17 37.43
C GLY A 512 -38.65 22.11 36.31
N PHE A 513 -37.53 21.82 35.65
CA PHE A 513 -37.00 22.60 34.54
C PHE A 513 -37.40 22.00 33.18
N LYS A 514 -37.94 22.83 32.29
CA LYS A 514 -38.28 22.42 30.92
C LYS A 514 -37.03 22.32 30.05
N LEU A 515 -36.93 21.25 29.26
CA LEU A 515 -35.91 21.03 28.25
C LEU A 515 -36.50 21.30 26.85
N GLY A 516 -35.74 21.98 25.99
CA GLY A 516 -36.11 22.25 24.60
C GLY A 516 -35.99 21.03 23.68
N SER A 517 -36.30 21.21 22.39
CA SER A 517 -36.07 20.20 21.36
C SER A 517 -34.58 19.91 21.15
N ASP A 518 -33.73 20.91 21.38
CA ASP A 518 -32.26 20.82 21.43
C ASP A 518 -31.70 20.24 22.74
N GLY A 519 -32.57 19.85 23.68
CA GLY A 519 -32.19 19.32 24.99
C GLY A 519 -31.71 20.36 25.99
N LYS A 520 -31.70 21.65 25.63
CA LYS A 520 -31.26 22.72 26.54
C LYS A 520 -32.32 23.04 27.57
N LYS A 521 -31.86 23.32 28.80
CA LYS A 521 -32.67 23.90 29.88
C LYS A 521 -33.19 25.28 29.46
N VAL A 522 -34.51 25.44 29.41
CA VAL A 522 -35.15 26.70 29.01
C VAL A 522 -34.94 27.75 30.11
N LYS A 523 -34.07 28.72 29.83
CA LYS A 523 -33.81 29.88 30.68
C LYS A 523 -35.05 30.79 30.68
N SER A 524 -35.73 30.93 31.82
CA SER A 524 -36.99 31.69 31.93
C SER A 524 -36.78 33.19 31.69
N SER A 525 -37.15 33.67 30.51
CA SER A 525 -37.15 35.09 30.16
C SER A 525 -38.35 35.81 30.78
N SER A 526 -38.13 36.59 31.83
CA SER A 526 -39.12 37.48 32.43
C SER A 526 -39.39 38.70 31.54
N ASN A 527 -40.53 38.71 30.84
CA ASN A 527 -41.04 39.88 30.11
C ASN A 527 -42.39 40.30 30.70
N ASP A 528 -42.36 41.20 31.68
CA ASP A 528 -43.54 42.02 32.00
C ASP A 528 -43.78 43.02 30.85
N GLY A 529 -45.02 43.12 30.38
CA GLY A 529 -45.35 43.93 29.22
C GLY A 529 -45.69 45.39 29.56
N LYS A 530 -45.31 46.33 28.69
CA LYS A 530 -46.00 47.63 28.58
C LYS A 530 -45.91 48.23 27.17
N THR A 531 -46.85 49.13 26.88
CA THR A 531 -47.21 49.66 25.56
C THR A 531 -46.61 51.04 25.24
N ASP A 532 -46.42 51.30 23.94
CA ASP A 532 -46.41 52.58 23.21
C ASP A 532 -46.10 53.92 23.92
N ALA A 533 -45.06 54.62 23.45
CA ALA A 533 -45.14 56.00 22.94
C ALA A 533 -43.83 56.48 22.25
N THR A 534 -43.96 57.30 21.22
CA THR A 534 -42.90 58.06 20.50
C THR A 534 -43.33 59.55 20.38
N PRO A 535 -42.54 60.51 19.85
CA PRO A 535 -41.09 60.55 19.51
C PRO A 535 -40.33 61.81 20.04
N GLY A 536 -39.02 61.93 19.76
CA GLY A 536 -38.23 63.19 19.87
C GLY A 536 -36.71 62.96 20.05
N THR A 537 -35.86 62.98 19.01
CA THR A 537 -35.21 64.13 18.30
C THR A 537 -33.91 64.67 18.93
N GLY A 538 -32.82 64.60 18.15
CA GLY A 538 -31.49 65.17 18.41
C GLY A 538 -30.53 64.22 19.14
N SER A 539 -29.21 64.20 18.96
CA SER A 539 -28.22 64.67 17.95
C SER A 539 -26.88 64.78 18.71
N ASP A 540 -25.74 64.71 18.00
CA ASP A 540 -24.36 64.80 18.52
C ASP A 540 -23.81 63.59 19.34
N SER A 541 -22.50 63.46 19.55
CA SER A 541 -21.38 63.32 18.57
C SER A 541 -20.05 63.00 19.31
N SER A 542 -19.09 62.41 18.58
CA SER A 542 -17.63 62.36 18.86
C SER A 542 -17.09 62.19 20.31
N SER A 543 -16.65 60.96 20.61
CA SER A 543 -15.28 60.60 21.09
C SER A 543 -14.62 61.19 22.36
N ASN A 544 -13.90 60.30 23.08
CA ASN A 544 -12.78 60.57 24.03
C ASN A 544 -13.19 61.26 25.36
N ASN A 545 -12.44 61.19 26.47
CA ASN A 545 -11.08 60.64 26.69
C ASN A 545 -10.85 60.20 28.16
N SER A 546 -9.77 59.42 28.36
CA SER A 546 -8.83 59.52 29.50
C SER A 546 -9.13 58.89 30.88
N SER A 547 -8.04 58.33 31.43
CA SER A 547 -7.66 58.21 32.85
C SER A 547 -8.26 57.09 33.72
N SER A 548 -7.48 56.48 34.64
CA SER A 548 -6.02 56.63 34.85
C SER A 548 -5.33 55.42 35.53
N ASN A 549 -4.03 55.29 35.25
CA ASN A 549 -2.89 54.79 36.05
C ASN A 549 -3.17 54.09 37.40
N ASN A 550 -2.43 53.01 37.75
CA ASN A 550 -1.01 53.13 38.16
C ASN A 550 -0.23 51.79 38.15
N ASN A 551 1.08 51.88 37.82
CA ASN A 551 2.29 51.30 38.45
C ASN A 551 2.29 49.83 38.96
N ASN A 552 3.37 49.01 38.89
CA ASN A 552 4.77 49.07 38.40
C ASN A 552 5.25 47.59 38.18
N SER A 553 6.42 47.15 37.70
CA SER A 553 7.78 47.66 37.32
C SER A 553 8.24 46.87 36.06
N ASN A 554 9.29 47.15 35.26
CA ASN A 554 10.71 47.53 35.43
C ASN A 554 11.60 46.44 36.09
N SER A 555 12.75 45.98 35.55
CA SER A 555 13.60 46.36 34.39
C SER A 555 14.14 45.08 33.68
N GLY A 556 14.85 45.03 32.53
CA GLY A 556 15.97 45.86 32.03
C GLY A 556 17.30 45.47 32.70
N ASN A 557 18.49 45.37 32.08
CA ASN A 557 18.98 45.50 30.69
C ASN A 557 20.39 44.77 30.64
N THR A 558 21.21 44.57 29.59
CA THR A 558 21.38 45.11 28.22
C THR A 558 22.17 44.11 27.32
N ASN A 559 22.23 44.38 26.01
CA ASN A 559 23.04 43.77 24.92
C ASN A 559 24.46 43.22 25.26
N ASN A 560 24.90 42.20 24.50
CA ASN A 560 26.00 42.39 23.53
C ASN A 560 26.12 41.26 22.48
N ASN A 561 26.77 41.57 21.35
CA ASN A 561 26.81 40.71 20.15
C ASN A 561 27.94 39.66 20.21
N ASN A 562 27.69 38.46 19.67
CA ASN A 562 28.67 37.79 18.82
C ASN A 562 27.98 36.83 17.83
N SER A 563 28.53 36.69 16.63
CA SER A 563 27.95 35.87 15.56
C SER A 563 28.56 34.47 15.52
N THR A 564 27.74 33.42 15.36
CA THR A 564 27.82 32.41 14.27
C THR A 564 26.86 31.23 14.48
N ILE A 565 26.52 30.56 13.38
CA ILE A 565 25.77 29.28 13.25
C ILE A 565 24.40 29.22 13.95
N ILE A 566 23.33 29.25 13.14
CA ILE A 566 22.04 28.63 13.48
C ILE A 566 21.86 27.43 12.55
N HIS A 567 22.17 26.24 13.06
CA HIS A 567 21.55 25.01 12.60
C HIS A 567 20.52 24.63 13.66
N ASP A 568 19.24 24.84 13.35
CA ASP A 568 18.27 23.74 13.27
C ASP A 568 16.83 24.22 13.06
N LYS A 569 16.10 23.45 12.25
CA LYS A 569 14.67 23.19 12.47
C LYS A 569 14.36 21.76 11.99
N PRO A 570 13.60 20.95 12.74
CA PRO A 570 13.70 19.49 12.61
C PRO A 570 12.74 18.88 11.58
N THR A 571 13.18 17.72 11.06
CA THR A 571 12.37 16.59 10.55
C THR A 571 11.21 16.91 9.60
N ALA A 572 11.49 16.88 8.30
CA ALA A 572 10.49 16.51 7.29
C ALA A 572 10.27 14.97 7.28
N GLY A 573 9.20 14.51 6.64
CA GLY A 573 8.97 13.08 6.40
C GLY A 573 10.05 12.44 5.53
N LYS A 574 10.32 11.15 5.72
CA LYS A 574 11.34 10.39 4.97
C LYS A 574 11.00 10.39 3.48
N LYS A 575 11.91 10.94 2.67
CA LYS A 575 11.82 10.97 1.21
C LYS A 575 11.90 9.56 0.62
N VAL A 576 11.09 9.30 -0.41
CA VAL A 576 11.01 8.01 -1.11
C VAL A 576 11.83 8.07 -2.39
N ILE A 577 12.82 7.20 -2.53
CA ILE A 577 13.69 7.12 -3.71
C ILE A 577 13.49 5.76 -4.37
N VAL A 578 13.20 5.73 -5.67
CA VAL A 578 13.29 4.50 -6.46
C VAL A 578 14.70 4.35 -7.02
N VAL A 579 15.33 3.21 -6.74
CA VAL A 579 16.61 2.81 -7.34
C VAL A 579 16.34 1.71 -8.35
N ASP A 580 16.61 2.02 -9.61
CA ASP A 580 16.41 1.13 -10.74
C ASP A 580 17.73 0.44 -11.10
N ALA A 581 17.78 -0.88 -10.90
CA ALA A 581 18.87 -1.70 -11.42
C ALA A 581 18.61 -1.94 -12.90
N GLY A 582 19.26 -1.16 -13.77
CA GLY A 582 19.08 -1.23 -15.23
C GLY A 582 19.22 -2.64 -15.77
N HIS A 583 18.52 -2.93 -16.87
CA HIS A 583 18.43 -4.25 -17.50
C HIS A 583 17.76 -5.35 -16.64
N ASN A 584 17.31 -6.42 -17.26
CA ASN A 584 16.48 -7.50 -16.71
C ASN A 584 16.87 -8.84 -17.36
N TYR A 585 16.32 -9.96 -16.93
CA TYR A 585 16.58 -11.25 -17.62
C TYR A 585 15.70 -11.39 -18.86
N GLY A 586 16.12 -12.22 -19.82
CA GLY A 586 15.26 -12.79 -20.87
C GLY A 586 14.62 -11.77 -21.82
N GLY A 587 15.40 -10.82 -22.34
CA GLY A 587 14.96 -9.88 -23.37
C GLY A 587 15.36 -8.42 -23.14
N ASP A 588 15.88 -8.11 -21.97
CA ASP A 588 16.39 -6.79 -21.55
C ASP A 588 17.78 -6.97 -20.90
N ASP A 589 18.59 -7.91 -21.37
CA ASP A 589 19.80 -8.41 -20.68
C ASP A 589 21.03 -7.48 -20.65
N GLY A 590 20.94 -6.31 -21.32
CA GLY A 590 22.02 -5.33 -21.38
C GLY A 590 23.25 -5.76 -22.18
N ALA A 591 24.32 -4.98 -22.08
CA ALA A 591 25.59 -5.28 -22.74
C ALA A 591 26.38 -6.40 -22.03
N TYR A 592 27.18 -7.11 -22.83
CA TYR A 592 28.18 -8.07 -22.36
C TYR A 592 29.56 -7.72 -22.93
N ALA A 593 30.61 -7.93 -22.14
CA ALA A 593 31.99 -7.80 -22.57
C ALA A 593 32.87 -8.90 -21.97
N THR A 594 33.91 -9.34 -22.68
CA THR A 594 34.87 -10.34 -22.20
C THR A 594 36.29 -9.79 -22.29
N HIS A 595 36.96 -9.64 -21.16
CA HIS A 595 38.36 -9.19 -21.09
C HIS A 595 39.20 -10.15 -20.27
N ASN A 596 40.34 -10.58 -20.80
CA ASN A 596 41.28 -11.49 -20.13
C ASN A 596 40.64 -12.81 -19.61
N GLY A 597 39.56 -13.27 -20.26
CA GLY A 597 38.78 -14.45 -19.84
C GLY A 597 37.73 -14.20 -18.76
N ILE A 598 37.58 -12.97 -18.28
CA ILE A 598 36.51 -12.55 -17.36
C ILE A 598 35.35 -11.99 -18.18
N ASN A 599 34.14 -12.49 -17.92
CA ASN A 599 32.89 -11.98 -18.50
C ASN A 599 32.27 -10.91 -17.58
N TYR A 600 31.83 -9.82 -18.19
CA TYR A 600 31.17 -8.69 -17.54
C TYR A 600 29.76 -8.55 -18.15
N SER A 601 28.73 -8.71 -17.33
CA SER A 601 27.33 -8.43 -17.71
C SER A 601 26.91 -7.10 -17.10
N GLU A 602 26.37 -6.20 -17.94
CA GLU A 602 25.81 -4.94 -17.49
C GLU A 602 24.68 -5.14 -16.47
N ARG A 603 23.70 -6.01 -16.76
CA ARG A 603 22.55 -6.34 -15.88
C ARG A 603 22.97 -6.70 -14.45
N ASP A 604 24.09 -7.40 -14.29
CA ASP A 604 24.58 -7.88 -13.00
C ASP A 604 25.43 -6.82 -12.28
N LEU A 605 26.26 -6.07 -13.01
CA LEU A 605 27.01 -4.92 -12.46
C LEU A 605 26.09 -3.78 -12.04
N ASN A 606 24.98 -3.58 -12.76
CA ASN A 606 23.91 -2.66 -12.41
C ASN A 606 23.29 -3.03 -11.06
N MET A 607 22.90 -4.30 -10.88
CA MET A 607 22.36 -4.82 -9.62
C MET A 607 23.35 -4.66 -8.46
N GLN A 608 24.60 -5.10 -8.63
CA GLN A 608 25.65 -4.99 -7.60
C GLN A 608 25.89 -3.54 -7.14
N THR A 609 25.81 -2.57 -8.05
CA THR A 609 25.99 -1.14 -7.75
C THR A 609 24.72 -0.54 -7.14
N ALA A 610 23.54 -0.93 -7.63
CA ALA A 610 22.24 -0.49 -7.14
C ALA A 610 21.98 -0.94 -5.68
N LEU A 611 22.32 -2.17 -5.30
CA LEU A 611 22.20 -2.65 -3.90
C LEU A 611 23.10 -1.87 -2.92
N LYS A 612 24.28 -1.42 -3.37
CA LYS A 612 25.14 -0.55 -2.56
C LYS A 612 24.56 0.86 -2.42
N LEU A 613 23.96 1.40 -3.49
CA LEU A 613 23.25 2.67 -3.44
C LEU A 613 22.01 2.61 -2.53
N GLN A 614 21.24 1.52 -2.61
CA GLN A 614 20.12 1.23 -1.71
C GLN A 614 20.58 1.25 -0.24
N SER A 615 21.63 0.48 0.09
CA SER A 615 22.20 0.40 1.43
C SER A 615 22.67 1.77 1.95
N GLU A 616 23.39 2.52 1.11
CA GLU A 616 23.91 3.85 1.45
C GLU A 616 22.78 4.87 1.68
N LEU A 617 21.75 4.90 0.83
CA LEU A 617 20.60 5.79 0.97
C LEU A 617 19.72 5.40 2.19
N GLN A 618 19.49 4.11 2.42
CA GLN A 618 18.78 3.65 3.63
C GLN A 618 19.53 4.04 4.91
N SER A 619 20.87 3.99 4.92
CA SER A 619 21.69 4.43 6.06
C SER A 619 21.55 5.93 6.38
N ARG A 620 21.20 6.74 5.37
CA ARG A 620 20.94 8.19 5.47
C ARG A 620 19.48 8.50 5.84
N GLY A 621 18.64 7.49 6.00
CA GLY A 621 17.25 7.61 6.44
C GLY A 621 16.22 7.74 5.32
N TYR A 622 16.61 7.66 4.05
CA TYR A 622 15.67 7.59 2.92
C TYR A 622 14.91 6.26 2.92
N THR A 623 13.65 6.30 2.47
CA THR A 623 12.93 5.08 2.09
C THR A 623 13.35 4.73 0.67
N VAL A 624 13.91 3.53 0.45
CA VAL A 624 14.37 3.10 -0.88
C VAL A 624 13.58 1.89 -1.35
N ILE A 625 13.00 2.00 -2.54
CA ILE A 625 12.30 0.93 -3.26
C ILE A 625 13.13 0.54 -4.48
N MET A 626 13.29 -0.75 -4.74
CA MET A 626 13.95 -1.26 -5.94
C MET A 626 12.93 -1.50 -7.05
N THR A 627 13.32 -1.36 -8.32
CA THR A 627 12.46 -1.80 -9.45
C THR A 627 12.45 -3.30 -9.69
N ARG A 628 13.45 -4.01 -9.13
CA ARG A 628 13.61 -5.48 -9.12
C ARG A 628 14.57 -5.87 -8.00
N GLU A 629 14.45 -7.09 -7.48
CA GLU A 629 15.36 -7.68 -6.52
C GLU A 629 16.44 -8.55 -7.20
N GLU A 630 17.51 -8.91 -6.46
CA GLU A 630 18.60 -9.76 -6.99
C GLU A 630 18.11 -11.18 -7.36
N SER A 631 17.02 -11.63 -6.74
CA SER A 631 16.33 -12.90 -7.02
C SER A 631 15.65 -12.96 -8.39
N ASP A 632 15.36 -11.81 -9.00
CA ASP A 632 14.33 -11.75 -10.04
C ASP A 632 14.84 -12.28 -11.37
N ARG A 633 14.11 -13.25 -11.94
CA ARG A 633 14.42 -13.89 -13.23
C ARG A 633 13.28 -13.72 -14.24
N SER A 634 12.53 -12.63 -14.11
CA SER A 634 11.49 -12.26 -15.07
C SER A 634 12.08 -12.15 -16.48
N THR A 635 11.37 -12.73 -17.46
CA THR A 635 11.67 -12.64 -18.90
C THR A 635 10.67 -11.71 -19.62
N THR A 636 10.23 -10.65 -18.93
CA THR A 636 9.34 -9.62 -19.50
C THR A 636 10.05 -8.85 -20.61
N ALA A 637 9.43 -8.76 -21.78
CA ALA A 637 9.97 -8.04 -22.94
C ALA A 637 10.33 -6.57 -22.62
N GLU A 638 11.41 -6.07 -23.22
CA GLU A 638 12.05 -4.77 -22.95
C GLU A 638 11.06 -3.61 -22.75
N LEU A 639 10.12 -3.40 -23.68
CA LEU A 639 9.15 -2.30 -23.60
C LEU A 639 8.28 -2.38 -22.33
N GLN A 640 7.86 -3.59 -21.94
CA GLN A 640 7.05 -3.80 -20.74
C GLN A 640 7.91 -3.76 -19.47
N SER A 641 9.16 -4.24 -19.51
CA SER A 641 10.15 -4.02 -18.45
C SER A 641 10.31 -2.53 -18.14
N LEU A 642 10.49 -1.71 -19.18
CA LEU A 642 10.65 -0.26 -19.06
C LEU A 642 9.35 0.46 -18.61
N ILE A 643 8.16 -0.05 -18.94
CA ILE A 643 6.88 0.46 -18.43
C ILE A 643 6.75 0.15 -16.93
N ASN A 644 6.99 -1.10 -16.51
CA ASN A 644 6.88 -1.52 -15.12
C ASN A 644 7.81 -0.71 -14.20
N ARG A 645 9.06 -0.45 -14.62
CA ARG A 645 10.02 0.40 -13.90
C ARG A 645 9.49 1.83 -13.64
N VAL A 646 8.75 2.41 -14.60
CA VAL A 646 8.15 3.74 -14.45
C VAL A 646 6.92 3.69 -13.54
N ASN A 647 6.04 2.70 -13.73
CA ASN A 647 4.83 2.54 -12.92
C ASN A 647 5.16 2.36 -11.44
N ILE A 648 6.21 1.59 -11.10
CA ILE A 648 6.71 1.45 -9.72
C ILE A 648 7.00 2.81 -9.07
N ALA A 649 7.56 3.77 -9.82
CA ALA A 649 7.91 5.08 -9.29
C ALA A 649 6.73 6.06 -9.22
N ASN A 650 5.88 6.08 -10.27
CA ASN A 650 4.72 6.96 -10.32
C ASN A 650 3.65 6.53 -9.31
N ASN A 651 3.32 5.24 -9.24
CA ASN A 651 2.23 4.73 -8.39
C ASN A 651 2.52 4.97 -6.88
N ILE A 652 3.78 4.88 -6.45
CA ILE A 652 4.16 5.17 -5.05
C ILE A 652 4.41 6.67 -4.78
N ASN A 653 4.24 7.53 -5.78
CA ASN A 653 4.52 8.97 -5.71
C ASN A 653 5.95 9.27 -5.20
N ALA A 654 6.96 8.60 -5.77
CA ALA A 654 8.35 8.77 -5.35
C ALA A 654 8.86 10.21 -5.49
N ASP A 655 9.81 10.62 -4.65
CA ASP A 655 10.44 11.96 -4.71
C ASP A 655 11.56 12.05 -5.76
N LEU A 656 12.16 10.91 -6.10
CA LEU A 656 13.31 10.79 -6.99
C LEU A 656 13.40 9.37 -7.60
N PHE A 657 13.77 9.29 -8.88
CA PHE A 657 14.11 8.04 -9.56
C PHE A 657 15.58 8.03 -10.02
N VAL A 658 16.30 6.93 -9.75
CA VAL A 658 17.73 6.79 -10.09
C VAL A 658 18.00 5.43 -10.73
N SER A 659 18.26 5.42 -12.04
CA SER A 659 18.63 4.21 -12.78
C SER A 659 20.14 4.05 -12.92
N ILE A 660 20.63 2.81 -12.80
CA ILE A 660 22.06 2.45 -12.84
C ILE A 660 22.34 1.57 -14.07
N HIS A 661 23.29 2.01 -14.91
CA HIS A 661 23.68 1.38 -16.17
C HIS A 661 25.22 1.32 -16.35
N HIS A 662 25.68 0.47 -17.28
CA HIS A 662 27.09 0.21 -17.57
C HIS A 662 27.34 0.14 -19.08
N ASN A 663 27.39 1.32 -19.70
CA ASN A 663 27.53 1.57 -21.13
C ASN A 663 28.52 0.70 -21.92
N THR A 664 28.28 0.58 -23.23
CA THR A 664 29.17 -0.07 -24.19
C THR A 664 29.42 0.82 -25.41
N ALA A 665 30.69 0.95 -25.80
CA ALA A 665 31.15 1.75 -26.94
C ALA A 665 32.47 1.19 -27.51
N GLY A 666 33.20 1.95 -28.33
CA GLY A 666 34.55 1.56 -28.75
C GLY A 666 35.49 1.33 -27.55
N ALA A 667 36.41 0.35 -27.66
CA ALA A 667 37.19 -0.21 -26.54
C ALA A 667 38.12 0.78 -25.78
N THR A 668 38.24 2.03 -26.23
CA THR A 668 38.98 3.11 -25.55
C THR A 668 38.07 4.09 -24.80
N ALA A 669 36.75 3.93 -24.87
CA ALA A 669 35.80 4.75 -24.12
C ALA A 669 35.98 4.54 -22.61
N LYS A 670 35.93 5.63 -21.83
CA LYS A 670 35.93 5.59 -20.37
C LYS A 670 35.33 6.85 -19.78
N GLY A 671 34.77 6.76 -18.59
CA GLY A 671 34.18 7.88 -17.88
C GLY A 671 32.70 7.72 -17.56
N VAL A 672 32.15 8.70 -16.84
CA VAL A 672 30.77 8.70 -16.32
C VAL A 672 29.90 9.66 -17.12
N GLU A 673 28.76 9.18 -17.61
CA GLU A 673 27.72 9.97 -18.25
C GLU A 673 26.43 9.88 -17.42
N VAL A 674 25.65 10.96 -17.32
CA VAL A 674 24.36 10.90 -16.60
C VAL A 674 23.27 11.57 -17.41
N TYR A 675 22.20 10.84 -17.68
CA TYR A 675 21.13 11.22 -18.56
C TYR A 675 19.92 11.76 -17.79
N TYR A 676 19.35 12.83 -18.33
CA TYR A 676 18.03 13.37 -17.99
C TYR A 676 17.22 13.51 -19.29
N SER A 677 15.90 13.75 -19.20
CA SER A 677 15.07 14.03 -20.38
C SER A 677 14.42 15.42 -20.33
N SER A 678 14.64 16.22 -21.37
CA SER A 678 13.85 17.43 -21.66
C SER A 678 12.56 17.17 -22.45
N SER A 679 12.33 15.93 -22.90
CA SER A 679 11.13 15.57 -23.65
C SER A 679 9.91 15.49 -22.73
N ALA A 680 8.74 15.86 -23.26
CA ALA A 680 7.45 15.51 -22.67
C ALA A 680 7.29 13.98 -22.60
N GLN A 681 6.45 13.48 -21.70
CA GLN A 681 6.13 12.05 -21.56
C GLN A 681 5.54 11.50 -22.88
N ASP A 682 5.47 10.18 -23.02
CA ASP A 682 4.67 9.54 -24.08
C ASP A 682 3.18 9.75 -23.79
N ASP A 683 2.32 9.68 -24.82
CA ASP A 683 0.86 9.78 -24.65
C ASP A 683 0.30 8.68 -23.71
N THR A 684 0.98 7.53 -23.67
CA THR A 684 0.71 6.42 -22.72
C THR A 684 0.99 6.76 -21.26
N PHE A 685 1.72 7.85 -21.00
CA PHE A 685 2.00 8.43 -19.70
C PHE A 685 1.48 9.88 -19.63
N GLY A 686 0.33 10.13 -20.27
CA GLY A 686 -0.39 11.41 -20.24
C GLY A 686 0.21 12.56 -21.05
N GLY A 687 1.32 12.34 -21.76
CA GLY A 687 1.97 13.36 -22.61
C GLY A 687 2.52 14.58 -21.84
N GLY A 688 2.61 14.52 -20.51
CA GLY A 688 2.91 15.66 -19.65
C GLY A 688 4.34 16.20 -19.80
N TYR A 689 4.49 17.50 -19.54
CA TYR A 689 5.80 18.18 -19.48
C TYR A 689 5.93 18.98 -18.19
N SER A 690 7.01 18.74 -17.44
CA SER A 690 7.33 19.47 -16.21
C SER A 690 8.71 20.11 -16.30
N ALA A 691 8.71 21.45 -16.36
CA ALA A 691 9.95 22.25 -16.34
C ALA A 691 10.69 22.12 -15.00
N GLU A 692 9.97 21.90 -13.90
CA GLU A 692 10.57 21.68 -12.57
C GLU A 692 11.26 20.31 -12.49
N ARG A 693 10.61 19.25 -13.00
CA ARG A 693 11.22 17.92 -13.15
C ARG A 693 12.53 18.00 -13.92
N LEU A 694 12.48 18.61 -15.11
CA LEU A 694 13.64 18.83 -15.96
C LEU A 694 14.78 19.60 -15.24
N ALA A 695 14.46 20.71 -14.56
CA ALA A 695 15.46 21.49 -13.84
C ALA A 695 16.16 20.67 -12.75
N LYS A 696 15.40 19.94 -11.93
CA LYS A 696 15.92 19.08 -10.84
C LYS A 696 16.73 17.90 -11.38
N SER A 697 16.21 17.18 -12.39
CA SER A 697 16.93 16.10 -13.06
C SER A 697 18.27 16.56 -13.63
N LYS A 698 18.29 17.71 -14.32
CA LYS A 698 19.49 18.21 -14.99
C LYS A 698 20.60 18.64 -14.03
N ASP A 699 20.23 19.31 -12.93
CA ASP A 699 21.18 19.71 -11.89
C ASP A 699 21.73 18.49 -11.12
N LEU A 700 20.87 17.54 -10.75
CA LEU A 700 21.30 16.29 -10.12
C LEU A 700 22.22 15.48 -11.04
N ALA A 701 21.89 15.35 -12.33
CA ALA A 701 22.71 14.64 -13.31
C ALA A 701 24.13 15.22 -13.41
N ALA A 702 24.26 16.55 -13.42
CA ALA A 702 25.55 17.22 -13.49
C ALA A 702 26.40 16.98 -12.24
N ALA A 703 25.78 17.04 -11.06
CA ALA A 703 26.46 16.76 -9.79
C ALA A 703 26.86 15.29 -9.64
N VAL A 704 25.98 14.35 -9.99
CA VAL A 704 26.26 12.90 -9.93
C VAL A 704 27.43 12.54 -10.87
N SER A 705 27.41 13.02 -12.12
CA SER A 705 28.50 12.78 -13.08
C SER A 705 29.85 13.29 -12.55
N SER A 706 29.84 14.50 -11.96
CA SER A 706 31.04 15.10 -11.35
C SER A 706 31.53 14.36 -10.11
N ASN A 707 30.61 13.98 -9.21
CA ASN A 707 30.94 13.28 -7.97
C ASN A 707 31.53 11.90 -8.23
N ILE A 708 30.91 11.08 -9.09
CA ILE A 708 31.40 9.73 -9.37
C ILE A 708 32.77 9.80 -10.05
N ALA A 709 32.92 10.63 -11.10
CA ALA A 709 34.18 10.78 -11.82
C ALA A 709 35.33 11.19 -10.89
N SER A 710 35.07 12.10 -9.95
CA SER A 710 36.03 12.52 -8.91
C SER A 710 36.33 11.41 -7.90
N ALA A 711 35.33 10.63 -7.48
CA ALA A 711 35.47 9.60 -6.46
C ALA A 711 36.22 8.34 -6.95
N VAL A 712 36.10 7.99 -8.23
CA VAL A 712 36.77 6.80 -8.83
C VAL A 712 37.92 7.13 -9.78
N GLY A 713 38.21 8.42 -10.02
CA GLY A 713 39.35 8.86 -10.82
C GLY A 713 39.23 8.62 -12.33
N THR A 714 38.00 8.60 -12.86
CA THR A 714 37.73 8.43 -14.30
C THR A 714 37.25 9.73 -14.95
N ALA A 715 37.05 9.75 -16.26
CA ALA A 715 36.66 10.95 -16.98
C ALA A 715 35.22 11.40 -16.64
N ASN A 716 35.03 12.68 -16.30
CA ASN A 716 33.70 13.29 -16.28
C ASN A 716 33.26 13.56 -17.72
N ARG A 717 32.15 12.94 -18.14
CA ARG A 717 31.56 13.11 -19.48
C ARG A 717 30.19 13.82 -19.44
N GLY A 718 29.79 14.27 -18.26
CA GLY A 718 28.75 15.27 -18.04
C GLY A 718 27.31 14.77 -18.01
N ALA A 719 26.41 15.72 -17.73
CA ALA A 719 24.98 15.54 -17.89
C ALA A 719 24.57 15.60 -19.37
N LYS A 720 23.68 14.72 -19.79
CA LYS A 720 23.20 14.59 -21.17
C LYS A 720 21.67 14.57 -21.25
N ASP A 721 21.15 15.08 -22.35
CA ASP A 721 19.74 14.99 -22.71
C ASP A 721 19.48 13.71 -23.52
N SER A 722 18.53 12.87 -23.10
CA SER A 722 18.06 11.71 -23.88
C SER A 722 16.60 11.39 -23.55
N ALA A 723 15.87 10.89 -24.54
CA ALA A 723 14.45 10.52 -24.41
C ALA A 723 14.24 9.08 -23.87
N PHE A 724 15.20 8.53 -23.11
CA PHE A 724 15.14 7.17 -22.57
C PHE A 724 13.87 6.98 -21.71
N LYS A 725 13.18 5.85 -21.92
CA LYS A 725 11.81 5.59 -21.44
C LYS A 725 11.63 5.90 -19.95
N VAL A 726 12.57 5.46 -19.11
CA VAL A 726 12.48 5.62 -17.65
C VAL A 726 12.62 7.06 -17.18
N VAL A 727 13.65 7.81 -17.62
CA VAL A 727 13.84 9.23 -17.20
C VAL A 727 12.93 10.24 -17.90
N ARG A 728 12.20 9.80 -18.92
CA ARG A 728 11.24 10.62 -19.68
C ARG A 728 9.81 10.51 -19.13
N ASN A 729 9.40 9.33 -18.71
CA ASN A 729 8.00 9.03 -18.37
C ASN A 729 7.66 9.10 -16.88
N THR A 730 8.66 9.10 -15.99
CA THR A 730 8.48 9.36 -14.57
C THR A 730 7.95 10.77 -14.28
N GLU A 731 7.08 10.91 -13.30
CA GLU A 731 6.51 12.22 -12.91
C GLU A 731 7.47 13.04 -12.04
N MET A 732 8.22 12.37 -11.17
CA MET A 732 9.24 12.97 -10.32
C MET A 732 10.58 13.15 -11.05
N PRO A 733 11.52 13.95 -10.49
CA PRO A 733 12.87 14.06 -11.03
C PRO A 733 13.52 12.68 -11.18
N ALA A 734 14.17 12.47 -12.31
CA ALA A 734 14.74 11.19 -12.69
C ALA A 734 16.08 11.35 -13.40
N ILE A 735 17.01 10.42 -13.13
CA ILE A 735 18.30 10.31 -13.81
C ILE A 735 18.64 8.84 -14.15
N LEU A 736 19.43 8.64 -15.21
CA LEU A 736 20.03 7.35 -15.58
C LEU A 736 21.55 7.52 -15.63
N ILE A 737 22.27 6.69 -14.90
CA ILE A 737 23.70 6.87 -14.61
C ILE A 737 24.50 5.78 -15.32
N GLU A 738 25.31 6.17 -16.29
CA GLU A 738 26.33 5.32 -16.91
C GLU A 738 27.62 5.41 -16.08
N VAL A 739 27.84 4.44 -15.20
CA VAL A 739 28.93 4.52 -14.20
C VAL A 739 30.32 4.18 -14.78
N GLY A 740 30.40 3.75 -16.04
CA GLY A 740 31.61 3.40 -16.77
C GLY A 740 31.31 2.65 -18.08
N PHE A 741 32.35 2.33 -18.85
CA PHE A 741 32.23 1.63 -20.14
C PHE A 741 32.79 0.21 -20.07
N ILE A 742 31.93 -0.83 -20.00
CA ILE A 742 32.42 -2.22 -19.86
C ILE A 742 33.10 -2.77 -21.12
N SER A 743 32.98 -2.09 -22.26
CA SER A 743 33.75 -2.45 -23.46
C SER A 743 35.25 -2.08 -23.38
N ASN A 744 35.67 -1.32 -22.37
CA ASN A 744 37.07 -1.00 -22.08
C ASN A 744 37.59 -1.89 -20.93
N PRO A 745 38.72 -2.61 -21.09
CA PRO A 745 39.26 -3.49 -20.05
C PRO A 745 39.54 -2.81 -18.70
N GLU A 746 40.01 -1.56 -18.69
CA GLU A 746 40.33 -0.81 -17.46
C GLU A 746 39.04 -0.47 -16.68
N GLU A 747 38.01 -0.01 -17.41
CA GLU A 747 36.72 0.39 -16.84
C GLU A 747 35.90 -0.83 -16.43
N ALA A 748 35.92 -1.93 -17.19
CA ALA A 748 35.27 -3.17 -16.83
C ALA A 748 35.78 -3.70 -15.48
N ALA A 749 37.11 -3.75 -15.29
CA ALA A 749 37.72 -4.10 -14.02
C ALA A 749 37.38 -3.10 -12.90
N ARG A 750 37.38 -1.79 -13.18
CA ARG A 750 36.95 -0.75 -12.23
C ARG A 750 35.48 -0.89 -11.82
N CYS A 751 34.59 -1.27 -12.73
CA CYS A 751 33.17 -1.43 -12.46
C CYS A 751 32.85 -2.73 -11.71
N ALA A 752 33.67 -3.77 -11.84
CA ALA A 752 33.55 -5.01 -11.08
C ALA A 752 34.20 -4.97 -9.68
N ASP A 753 35.12 -4.04 -9.39
CA ASP A 753 35.71 -3.88 -8.06
C ASP A 753 34.65 -3.42 -7.02
N PRO A 754 34.37 -4.20 -5.96
CA PRO A 754 33.38 -3.82 -4.94
C PRO A 754 33.71 -2.51 -4.21
N ASN A 755 35.00 -2.13 -4.11
CA ASN A 755 35.41 -0.89 -3.44
C ASN A 755 35.08 0.34 -4.31
N SER A 756 35.37 0.26 -5.61
CA SER A 756 34.92 1.20 -6.63
C SER A 756 33.40 1.32 -6.66
N GLN A 757 32.65 0.22 -6.73
CA GLN A 757 31.17 0.24 -6.65
C GLN A 757 30.66 0.96 -5.38
N THR A 758 31.31 0.75 -4.22
CA THR A 758 30.97 1.45 -2.97
C THR A 758 31.23 2.97 -3.07
N LYS A 759 32.33 3.38 -3.72
CA LYS A 759 32.61 4.80 -3.98
C LYS A 759 31.60 5.42 -4.94
N VAL A 760 31.18 4.69 -5.98
CA VAL A 760 30.11 5.12 -6.91
C VAL A 760 28.81 5.35 -6.14
N ALA A 761 28.36 4.37 -5.36
CA ALA A 761 27.15 4.45 -4.55
C ALA A 761 27.18 5.66 -3.58
N LYS A 762 28.28 5.83 -2.85
CA LYS A 762 28.44 6.99 -1.95
C LYS A 762 28.44 8.32 -2.71
N ALA A 763 29.11 8.41 -3.86
CA ALA A 763 29.18 9.63 -4.66
C ALA A 763 27.80 10.07 -5.20
N ILE A 764 26.94 9.10 -5.54
CA ILE A 764 25.54 9.33 -5.91
C ILE A 764 24.74 9.83 -4.70
N ALA A 765 24.82 9.11 -3.57
CA ALA A 765 24.11 9.49 -2.35
C ALA A 765 24.53 10.86 -1.81
N ASP A 766 25.82 11.22 -1.92
CA ASP A 766 26.34 12.57 -1.60
C ASP A 766 25.73 13.66 -2.51
N ALA A 767 25.49 13.37 -3.79
CA ALA A 767 24.85 14.32 -4.72
C ALA A 767 23.35 14.50 -4.42
N ILE A 768 22.68 13.44 -3.94
CA ILE A 768 21.27 13.42 -3.55
C ILE A 768 21.06 14.16 -2.23
N SER A 769 21.82 13.85 -1.17
CA SER A 769 21.69 14.50 0.15
C SER A 769 22.10 15.98 0.17
N ALA A 770 22.73 16.48 -0.91
CA ALA A 770 22.93 17.91 -1.12
C ALA A 770 21.68 18.64 -1.68
N ARG A 771 20.57 17.91 -1.94
CA ARG A 771 19.37 18.37 -2.67
C ARG A 771 18.03 17.91 -2.07
N TYR A 772 18.01 16.78 -1.37
CA TYR A 772 16.82 16.09 -0.85
C TYR A 772 16.98 15.67 0.61
#